data_AF-A0AAV4A600-F1
#
_entry.id   AF-A0AAV4A600-F1
#
_cell.length_a   1.000
_cell.length_b   1.000
_cell.length_c   1.000
_cell.angle_alpha   90.00
_cell.angle_beta   90.00
_cell.angle_gamma   90.00
#
_symmetry.space_group_name_H-M   'P 1'
#
loop_
_entity.id
_entity.type
_entity.pdbx_description
1 polymer ?
#
loop_
_entity_poly.entity_id
_entity_poly.type
_entity_poly.pdbx_seq_one_letter_code
_entity_poly.pdbx_strand_id
1 'polypeptide(L)'
;MASYRYTWLECLCCLPIIVSIFYPPLLQHVFIPQFLNCWLALTSLRRLLNDLHLAKQRFQTMSVTLSQQSWFLIATLGCLIFTTICGIQHIQRGSHEKQLNMFEAVYFVIVTLSTVGYGDISPDIWLGQLFMLLMICVAFSFIPRQLEEIGSTWSQRKKMGGDYSKRAASRGKHVVVIGSEFSTDSVMNFLHEFYEHPRLEDFTVVFMSSEELDNNMQFILKDPKWANRVLYIRGSALKDIDLKRCRINEAEACFFLVNKKNEPLEKTDQHTVLRSWAVKDFAPNCAQYIQLVKASNKIHVKFAEHVVSEDEFKFALLANNCLYPGLSTLVTLLLHTSRGQEGTWATETWQRIYGCHSGNEIYHILLGRSAFFREYEGKKFTFASVDAHQKYGVSLIGVLDNTSPEAHLQLNPGPDHILKASDYCFYMSLTREENIKVSPTAKQPDSKSTVSEIRNKNIDMIVKWMKEHEKEHEEVEDESVFSTITSNIGSTLAENLKEGLEGIALLKHSNENPRQQSLPRKPNPCKENLETFDRVHNATVPSKIVQHMIDLGQESFTIGPPPSTLNMGTRRTLCHLHKDPRLLCCLEWGKACQHCPYKVASDRRWDGQLVILSVRRSCSGLYNFIIPLRSNYLSQLSLMPLIIMFEEPPTRFFLETIAHFPLVFWMQGTLTSIDDLLVAGVNKAMHLVIGHIETGSTGEENLSDAETIVTVQKISRMFPHVNIITEVTEASNMRFMHFKAKDTYMLQIRQLEKVQTVEVIISQLSEQCDLKLKKLSNTKENTKTTNEHATN
;
A
#
# COMPACT_ATOMS: atom_id res chain seq x y z
N MET A 1 -32.67 -40.01 16.25
CA MET A 1 -33.14 -40.81 15.08
C MET A 1 -32.04 -41.46 14.24
N ALA A 2 -30.78 -40.99 14.25
CA ALA A 2 -29.71 -41.58 13.43
C ALA A 2 -29.11 -42.90 13.99
N SER A 3 -29.14 -43.14 15.32
CA SER A 3 -28.59 -44.39 15.90
C SER A 3 -29.35 -45.65 15.50
N TYR A 4 -30.67 -45.57 15.26
CA TYR A 4 -31.51 -46.74 14.98
C TYR A 4 -31.35 -47.30 13.55
N ARG A 5 -30.78 -46.54 12.61
CA ARG A 5 -30.68 -46.94 11.20
C ARG A 5 -29.66 -48.06 10.95
N TYR A 6 -28.62 -48.15 11.77
CA TYR A 6 -27.55 -49.15 11.59
C TYR A 6 -27.69 -50.34 12.53
N THR A 7 -28.49 -50.21 13.60
CA THR A 7 -28.81 -51.31 14.53
C THR A 7 -29.48 -52.48 13.81
N TRP A 8 -30.30 -52.22 12.79
CA TRP A 8 -30.91 -53.29 11.99
C TRP A 8 -29.87 -54.06 11.16
N LEU A 9 -28.85 -53.38 10.64
CA LEU A 9 -27.77 -54.00 9.87
C LEU A 9 -26.85 -54.84 10.79
N GLU A 10 -26.57 -54.34 12.00
CA GLU A 10 -25.89 -55.11 13.06
C GLU A 10 -26.68 -56.36 13.44
N CYS A 11 -28.00 -56.25 13.65
CA CYS A 11 -28.86 -57.40 13.91
C CYS A 11 -28.84 -58.41 12.75
N LEU A 12 -28.91 -57.95 11.50
CA LEU A 12 -28.91 -58.80 10.31
C LEU A 12 -27.61 -59.60 10.16
N CYS A 13 -26.46 -59.00 10.47
CA CYS A 13 -25.16 -59.67 10.37
C CYS A 13 -24.83 -60.53 11.60
N CYS A 14 -25.19 -60.09 12.81
CA CYS A 14 -24.76 -60.75 14.06
C CYS A 14 -25.73 -61.83 14.54
N LEU A 15 -27.06 -61.66 14.39
CA LEU A 15 -28.03 -62.65 14.89
C LEU A 15 -27.88 -64.02 14.21
N PRO A 16 -27.71 -64.14 12.88
CA PRO A 16 -27.52 -65.45 12.25
C PRO A 16 -26.25 -66.16 12.71
N ILE A 17 -25.19 -65.42 13.03
CA ILE A 17 -23.93 -65.97 13.57
C ILE A 17 -24.14 -66.47 14.99
N ILE A 18 -24.88 -65.73 15.82
CA ILE A 18 -25.19 -66.16 17.19
C ILE A 18 -26.06 -67.42 17.15
N VAL A 19 -27.08 -67.45 16.29
CA VAL A 19 -27.98 -68.60 16.16
C VAL A 19 -27.26 -69.84 15.58
N SER A 20 -26.30 -69.66 14.67
CA SER A 20 -25.52 -70.79 14.13
C SER A 20 -24.61 -71.45 15.17
N ILE A 21 -24.18 -70.72 16.22
CA ILE A 21 -23.44 -71.28 17.36
C ILE A 21 -24.32 -72.20 18.21
N PHE A 22 -25.61 -71.87 18.37
CA PHE A 22 -26.54 -72.66 19.20
C PHE A 22 -27.14 -73.87 18.47
N TYR A 23 -27.16 -73.89 17.13
CA TYR A 23 -27.71 -74.99 16.32
C TYR A 23 -26.74 -75.45 15.21
N PRO A 24 -25.68 -76.22 15.55
CA PRO A 24 -24.63 -76.62 14.61
C PRO A 24 -25.09 -77.42 13.37
N PRO A 25 -25.96 -78.45 13.46
CA PRO A 25 -26.17 -79.38 12.35
C PRO A 25 -27.07 -78.84 11.22
N LEU A 26 -27.83 -77.77 11.44
CA LEU A 26 -28.78 -77.21 10.46
C LEU A 26 -28.35 -75.86 9.88
N LEU A 27 -27.53 -75.08 10.60
CA LEU A 27 -27.25 -73.68 10.25
C LEU A 27 -25.79 -73.40 9.86
N GLN A 28 -24.91 -74.40 9.90
CA GLN A 28 -23.49 -74.21 9.55
C GLN A 28 -23.26 -73.96 8.04
N HIS A 29 -24.19 -74.38 7.18
CA HIS A 29 -24.13 -74.19 5.72
C HIS A 29 -24.99 -73.04 5.19
N VAL A 30 -25.66 -72.28 6.07
CA VAL A 30 -26.50 -71.16 5.67
C VAL A 30 -25.64 -69.95 5.37
N PHE A 31 -25.88 -69.31 4.21
CA PHE A 31 -25.18 -68.09 3.83
C PHE A 31 -25.61 -66.91 4.71
N ILE A 32 -24.63 -66.20 5.26
CA ILE A 32 -24.83 -64.97 6.03
C ILE A 32 -24.16 -63.84 5.25
N PRO A 33 -24.85 -62.73 4.94
CA PRO A 33 -24.31 -61.61 4.15
C PRO A 33 -23.33 -60.75 4.96
N GLN A 34 -22.22 -61.34 5.41
CA GLN A 34 -21.19 -60.68 6.22
C GLN A 34 -20.51 -59.51 5.49
N PHE A 35 -20.55 -59.49 4.16
CA PHE A 35 -20.01 -58.39 3.36
C PHE A 35 -20.69 -57.04 3.66
N LEU A 36 -21.91 -57.03 4.23
CA LEU A 36 -22.60 -55.81 4.66
C LEU A 36 -21.91 -55.11 5.86
N ASN A 37 -21.03 -55.81 6.59
CA ASN A 37 -20.24 -55.21 7.69
C ASN A 37 -19.34 -54.05 7.23
N CYS A 38 -19.03 -53.94 5.93
CA CYS A 38 -18.28 -52.79 5.41
C CYS A 38 -19.01 -51.46 5.66
N TRP A 39 -20.34 -51.44 5.62
CA TRP A 39 -21.13 -50.23 5.91
C TRP A 39 -21.08 -49.85 7.39
N LEU A 40 -21.01 -50.84 8.29
CA LEU A 40 -20.80 -50.59 9.72
C LEU A 40 -19.40 -50.01 9.98
N ALA A 41 -18.37 -50.58 9.35
CA ALA A 41 -17.01 -50.06 9.40
C ALA A 41 -16.90 -48.63 8.84
N LEU A 42 -17.64 -48.31 7.78
CA LEU A 42 -17.71 -46.96 7.24
C LEU A 42 -18.31 -45.96 8.24
N THR A 43 -19.33 -46.37 9.01
CA THR A 43 -19.92 -45.49 10.04
C THR A 43 -18.99 -45.28 11.24
N SER A 44 -18.26 -46.29 11.67
CA SER A 44 -17.28 -46.14 12.75
C SER A 44 -16.11 -45.27 12.30
N LEU A 45 -15.65 -45.42 11.05
CA LEU A 45 -14.65 -44.53 10.45
C LEU A 45 -15.15 -43.07 10.42
N ARG A 46 -16.42 -42.84 10.06
CA ARG A 46 -17.01 -41.49 10.08
C ARG A 46 -17.02 -40.87 11.47
N ARG A 47 -17.37 -41.64 12.50
CA ARG A 47 -17.35 -41.17 13.89
C ARG A 47 -15.92 -40.83 14.32
N LEU A 48 -14.96 -41.71 14.06
CA LEU A 48 -13.55 -41.49 14.35
C LEU A 48 -13.03 -40.22 13.65
N LEU A 49 -13.34 -40.03 12.37
CA LEU A 49 -12.95 -38.83 11.63
C LEU A 49 -13.59 -37.55 12.18
N ASN A 50 -14.85 -37.62 12.63
CA ASN A 50 -15.53 -36.49 13.27
C ASN A 50 -14.94 -36.17 14.66
N ASP A 51 -14.56 -37.18 15.44
CA ASP A 51 -13.92 -37.00 16.74
C ASP A 51 -12.50 -36.44 16.58
N LEU A 52 -11.75 -36.91 15.58
CA LEU A 52 -10.50 -36.29 15.18
C LEU A 52 -10.68 -34.84 14.72
N HIS A 53 -11.79 -34.54 14.04
CA HIS A 53 -12.13 -33.17 13.64
C HIS A 53 -12.38 -32.28 14.86
N LEU A 54 -13.12 -32.76 15.87
CA LEU A 54 -13.31 -32.07 17.16
C LEU A 54 -12.00 -31.89 17.93
N ALA A 55 -11.12 -32.89 17.97
CA ALA A 55 -9.80 -32.76 18.59
C ALA A 55 -8.89 -31.77 17.84
N LYS A 56 -9.03 -31.71 16.51
CA LYS A 56 -8.26 -30.83 15.62
C LYS A 56 -8.90 -29.45 15.42
N GLN A 57 -10.07 -29.17 16.00
CA GLN A 57 -10.74 -27.85 15.96
C GLN A 57 -9.90 -26.71 16.55
N ARG A 58 -8.87 -26.99 17.36
CA ARG A 58 -7.87 -25.99 17.77
C ARG A 58 -7.04 -25.43 16.60
N PHE A 59 -7.04 -26.10 15.44
CA PHE A 59 -6.26 -25.74 14.25
C PHE A 59 -7.13 -25.73 12.98
N GLN A 60 -8.23 -24.96 13.02
CA GLN A 60 -9.17 -24.72 11.91
C GLN A 60 -8.46 -24.50 10.55
N THR A 61 -8.17 -25.58 9.83
CA THR A 61 -7.65 -25.52 8.47
C THR A 61 -8.63 -26.30 7.60
N MET A 62 -9.34 -25.57 6.73
CA MET A 62 -10.31 -26.12 5.77
C MET A 62 -9.69 -27.14 4.80
N SER A 63 -8.36 -27.22 4.74
CA SER A 63 -7.63 -28.29 4.06
C SER A 63 -7.86 -29.67 4.69
N VAL A 64 -8.08 -29.73 6.01
CA VAL A 64 -8.36 -30.96 6.76
C VAL A 64 -9.78 -31.43 6.52
N THR A 65 -10.75 -30.51 6.50
CA THR A 65 -12.16 -30.86 6.21
C THR A 65 -12.30 -31.41 4.80
N LEU A 66 -11.62 -30.82 3.82
CA LEU A 66 -11.55 -31.35 2.45
C LEU A 66 -10.91 -32.74 2.36
N SER A 67 -9.77 -32.92 3.02
CA SER A 67 -9.12 -34.23 3.04
C SER A 67 -10.02 -35.29 3.69
N GLN A 68 -10.70 -34.95 4.78
CA GLN A 68 -11.65 -35.83 5.45
C GLN A 68 -12.87 -36.16 4.58
N GLN A 69 -13.45 -35.17 3.90
CA GLN A 69 -14.55 -35.39 2.95
C GLN A 69 -14.10 -36.29 1.78
N SER A 70 -12.88 -36.09 1.26
CA SER A 70 -12.34 -36.96 0.20
C SER A 70 -12.12 -38.39 0.65
N TRP A 71 -11.60 -38.60 1.88
CA TRP A 71 -11.44 -39.93 2.46
C TRP A 71 -12.77 -40.61 2.70
N PHE A 72 -13.78 -39.86 3.15
CA PHE A 72 -15.13 -40.38 3.35
C PHE A 72 -15.75 -40.82 2.01
N LEU A 73 -15.62 -40.02 0.95
CA LEU A 73 -16.09 -40.37 -0.39
C LEU A 73 -15.41 -41.65 -0.90
N ILE A 74 -14.09 -41.74 -0.81
CA ILE A 74 -13.33 -42.93 -1.23
C ILE A 74 -13.81 -44.17 -0.47
N ALA A 75 -14.02 -44.05 0.84
CA ALA A 75 -14.50 -45.13 1.67
C ALA A 75 -15.95 -45.54 1.32
N THR A 76 -16.85 -44.58 1.06
CA THR A 76 -18.23 -44.87 0.63
C THR A 76 -18.29 -45.56 -0.73
N LEU A 77 -17.48 -45.11 -1.70
CA LEU A 77 -17.38 -45.70 -3.04
C LEU A 77 -16.78 -47.11 -2.96
N GLY A 78 -15.74 -47.30 -2.14
CA GLY A 78 -15.14 -48.61 -1.87
C GLY A 78 -16.15 -49.60 -1.27
N CYS A 79 -16.97 -49.18 -0.30
CA CYS A 79 -18.01 -50.02 0.28
C CYS A 79 -19.12 -50.38 -0.74
N LEU A 80 -19.53 -49.42 -1.58
CA LEU A 80 -20.50 -49.65 -2.64
C LEU A 80 -19.99 -50.66 -3.68
N ILE A 81 -18.76 -50.50 -4.15
CA ILE A 81 -18.12 -51.42 -5.09
C ILE A 81 -17.98 -52.81 -4.45
N PHE A 82 -17.47 -52.88 -3.22
CA PHE A 82 -17.29 -54.14 -2.49
C PHE A 82 -18.60 -54.91 -2.28
N THR A 83 -19.68 -54.22 -1.87
CA THR A 83 -20.99 -54.86 -1.70
C THR A 83 -21.60 -55.33 -3.01
N THR A 84 -21.37 -54.61 -4.11
CA THR A 84 -21.82 -55.03 -5.44
C THR A 84 -21.05 -56.26 -5.91
N ILE A 85 -19.73 -56.31 -5.71
CA ILE A 85 -18.87 -57.47 -6.04
C ILE A 85 -19.29 -58.71 -5.27
N CYS A 86 -19.40 -58.61 -3.94
CA CYS A 86 -19.79 -59.75 -3.10
C CYS A 86 -21.23 -60.21 -3.40
N GLY A 87 -22.14 -59.27 -3.66
CA GLY A 87 -23.53 -59.58 -4.00
C GLY A 87 -23.64 -60.34 -5.32
N ILE A 88 -23.02 -59.84 -6.39
CA ILE A 88 -23.10 -60.50 -7.70
C ILE A 88 -22.35 -61.83 -7.72
N GLN A 89 -21.18 -61.89 -7.08
CA GLN A 89 -20.39 -63.12 -6.99
C GLN A 89 -21.13 -64.21 -6.21
N HIS A 90 -21.90 -63.84 -5.17
CA HIS A 90 -22.71 -64.80 -4.43
C HIS A 90 -23.90 -65.31 -5.24
N ILE A 91 -24.66 -64.41 -5.89
CA ILE A 91 -25.84 -64.78 -6.68
C ILE A 91 -25.43 -65.67 -7.87
N GLN A 92 -24.32 -65.33 -8.55
CA GLN A 92 -23.88 -66.05 -9.75
C GLN A 92 -23.26 -67.42 -9.47
N ARG A 93 -22.98 -67.79 -8.20
CA ARG A 93 -22.57 -69.17 -7.86
C ARG A 93 -23.66 -70.21 -8.19
N GLY A 94 -24.93 -69.79 -8.27
CA GLY A 94 -26.06 -70.62 -8.68
C GLY A 94 -26.26 -70.74 -10.20
N SER A 95 -25.37 -70.17 -11.02
CA SER A 95 -25.49 -70.23 -12.49
C SER A 95 -25.05 -71.60 -13.03
N HIS A 96 -25.75 -72.08 -14.05
CA HIS A 96 -25.45 -73.34 -14.73
C HIS A 96 -24.40 -73.21 -15.84
N GLU A 97 -24.15 -71.99 -16.36
CA GLU A 97 -23.26 -71.78 -17.51
C GLU A 97 -21.84 -71.37 -17.12
N LYS A 98 -21.69 -70.37 -16.24
CA LYS A 98 -20.37 -69.90 -15.78
C LYS A 98 -20.42 -69.36 -14.35
N GLN A 99 -19.62 -69.95 -13.46
CA GLN A 99 -19.40 -69.43 -12.12
C GLN A 99 -18.32 -68.35 -12.14
N LEU A 100 -18.65 -67.14 -11.68
CA LEU A 100 -17.70 -66.03 -11.66
C LEU A 100 -16.69 -66.18 -10.53
N ASN A 101 -15.40 -66.11 -10.89
CA ASN A 101 -14.35 -65.95 -9.89
C ASN A 101 -14.41 -64.55 -9.26
N MET A 102 -13.85 -64.37 -8.07
CA MET A 102 -13.89 -63.08 -7.36
C MET A 102 -13.30 -61.95 -8.22
N PHE A 103 -12.20 -62.23 -8.92
CA PHE A 103 -11.54 -61.25 -9.81
C PHE A 103 -12.39 -60.91 -11.05
N GLU A 104 -13.06 -61.89 -11.65
CA GLU A 104 -13.98 -61.66 -12.77
C GLU A 104 -15.19 -60.81 -12.33
N ALA A 105 -15.68 -61.02 -11.10
CA ALA A 105 -16.72 -60.19 -10.51
C ALA A 105 -16.25 -58.75 -10.24
N VAL A 106 -15.01 -58.54 -9.79
CA VAL A 106 -14.41 -57.20 -9.68
C VAL A 106 -14.38 -56.51 -11.04
N TYR A 107 -13.84 -57.19 -12.04
CA TYR A 107 -13.76 -56.67 -13.41
C TYR A 107 -15.14 -56.31 -13.95
N PHE A 108 -16.12 -57.22 -13.85
CA PHE A 108 -17.50 -56.97 -14.28
C PHE A 108 -18.14 -55.76 -13.58
N VAL A 109 -18.00 -55.65 -12.26
CA VAL A 109 -18.60 -54.54 -11.49
C VAL A 109 -17.94 -53.21 -11.84
N ILE A 110 -16.61 -53.16 -11.98
CA ILE A 110 -15.90 -51.92 -12.35
C ILE A 110 -16.30 -51.50 -13.77
N VAL A 111 -16.33 -52.42 -14.74
CA VAL A 111 -16.76 -52.14 -16.13
C VAL A 111 -18.22 -51.68 -16.20
N THR A 112 -19.09 -52.24 -15.37
CA THR A 112 -20.52 -51.88 -15.33
C THR A 112 -20.74 -50.53 -14.65
N LEU A 113 -20.12 -50.27 -13.50
CA LEU A 113 -20.26 -49.00 -12.77
C LEU A 113 -19.56 -47.83 -13.49
N SER A 114 -18.52 -48.11 -14.27
CA SER A 114 -17.87 -47.12 -15.15
C SER A 114 -18.66 -46.84 -16.44
N THR A 115 -19.81 -47.50 -16.64
CA THR A 115 -20.69 -47.35 -17.80
C THR A 115 -20.08 -47.79 -19.13
N VAL A 116 -18.93 -48.47 -19.11
CA VAL A 116 -18.24 -48.95 -20.33
C VAL A 116 -18.99 -50.12 -20.94
N GLY A 117 -19.34 -51.13 -20.11
CA GLY A 117 -20.20 -52.24 -20.53
C GLY A 117 -19.70 -53.03 -21.73
N TYR A 118 -18.50 -53.63 -21.65
CA TYR A 118 -17.94 -54.44 -22.74
C TYR A 118 -18.84 -55.61 -23.20
N GLY A 119 -19.71 -56.10 -22.30
CA GLY A 119 -20.64 -57.20 -22.61
C GLY A 119 -19.97 -58.57 -22.71
N ASP A 120 -18.72 -58.69 -22.29
CA ASP A 120 -17.93 -59.91 -22.24
C ASP A 120 -18.29 -60.82 -21.05
N ILE A 121 -18.77 -60.22 -19.96
CA ILE A 121 -19.35 -60.90 -18.80
C ILE A 121 -20.73 -60.29 -18.53
N SER A 122 -21.76 -61.13 -18.38
CA SER A 122 -23.13 -60.73 -18.06
C SER A 122 -23.76 -61.69 -17.05
N PRO A 123 -24.71 -61.21 -16.21
CA PRO A 123 -25.44 -62.09 -15.31
C PRO A 123 -26.55 -62.87 -16.04
N ASP A 124 -26.46 -64.19 -16.00
CA ASP A 124 -27.44 -65.08 -16.65
C ASP A 124 -28.70 -65.30 -15.78
N ILE A 125 -28.57 -65.15 -14.45
CA ILE A 125 -29.65 -65.40 -13.49
C ILE A 125 -30.55 -64.15 -13.37
N TRP A 126 -31.88 -64.34 -13.41
CA TRP A 126 -32.86 -63.25 -13.25
C TRP A 126 -32.62 -62.41 -11.98
N LEU A 127 -32.25 -63.05 -10.87
CA LEU A 127 -31.95 -62.39 -9.60
C LEU A 127 -30.67 -61.54 -9.67
N GLY A 128 -29.67 -61.99 -10.42
CA GLY A 128 -28.42 -61.26 -10.66
C GLY A 128 -28.65 -60.03 -11.53
N GLN A 129 -29.48 -60.16 -12.57
CA GLN A 129 -29.91 -59.05 -13.43
C GLN A 129 -30.67 -57.99 -12.64
N LEU A 130 -31.65 -58.39 -11.83
CA LEU A 130 -32.42 -57.49 -10.98
C LEU A 130 -31.54 -56.79 -9.94
N PHE A 131 -30.63 -57.53 -9.28
CA PHE A 131 -29.70 -56.98 -8.31
C PHE A 131 -28.78 -55.92 -8.94
N MET A 132 -28.20 -56.22 -10.11
CA MET A 132 -27.34 -55.26 -10.81
C MET A 132 -28.11 -54.02 -11.25
N LEU A 133 -29.32 -54.15 -11.78
CA LEU A 133 -30.16 -53.01 -12.14
C LEU A 133 -30.41 -52.09 -10.93
N LEU A 134 -30.74 -52.67 -9.78
CA LEU A 134 -30.97 -51.93 -8.54
C LEU A 134 -29.69 -51.24 -8.05
N MET A 135 -28.56 -51.93 -8.05
CA MET A 135 -27.26 -51.37 -7.63
C MET A 135 -26.76 -50.27 -8.57
N ILE A 136 -27.01 -50.39 -9.87
CA ILE A 136 -26.73 -49.35 -10.86
C ILE A 136 -27.56 -48.09 -10.55
N CYS A 137 -28.87 -48.22 -10.29
CA CYS A 137 -29.72 -47.10 -9.88
C CYS A 137 -29.23 -46.42 -8.60
N VAL A 138 -28.79 -47.20 -7.60
CA VAL A 138 -28.22 -46.68 -6.35
C VAL A 138 -26.90 -45.94 -6.62
N ALA A 139 -26.02 -46.52 -7.43
CA ALA A 139 -24.73 -45.91 -7.79
C ALA A 139 -24.91 -44.58 -8.54
N PHE A 140 -25.79 -44.53 -9.55
CA PHE A 140 -26.10 -43.31 -10.29
C PHE A 140 -26.78 -42.23 -9.44
N SER A 141 -27.54 -42.61 -8.41
CA SER A 141 -28.14 -41.63 -7.49
C SER A 141 -27.13 -41.06 -6.49
N PHE A 142 -26.15 -41.85 -6.09
CA PHE A 142 -25.21 -41.51 -5.01
C PHE A 142 -23.93 -40.82 -5.51
N ILE A 143 -23.30 -41.34 -6.57
CA ILE A 143 -21.99 -40.87 -7.06
C ILE A 143 -22.03 -39.39 -7.48
N PRO A 144 -23.00 -38.89 -8.28
CA PRO A 144 -23.02 -37.50 -8.70
C PRO A 144 -23.14 -36.51 -7.52
N ARG A 145 -23.99 -36.81 -6.53
CA ARG A 145 -24.18 -35.97 -5.33
C ARG A 145 -22.88 -35.84 -4.54
N GLN A 146 -22.18 -36.96 -4.36
CA GLN A 146 -20.91 -36.98 -3.64
C GLN A 146 -19.81 -36.20 -4.39
N LEU A 147 -19.77 -36.29 -5.72
CA LEU A 147 -18.84 -35.50 -6.54
C LEU A 147 -19.14 -34.00 -6.51
N GLU A 148 -20.42 -33.60 -6.49
CA GLU A 148 -20.83 -32.19 -6.38
C GLU A 148 -20.44 -31.56 -5.04
N GLU A 149 -20.60 -32.29 -3.93
CA GLU A 149 -20.17 -31.85 -2.59
C GLU A 149 -18.65 -31.63 -2.51
N ILE A 150 -17.85 -32.55 -3.09
CA ILE A 150 -16.39 -32.34 -3.19
C ILE A 150 -16.06 -31.19 -4.12
N GLY A 151 -16.70 -31.11 -5.29
CA GLY A 151 -16.46 -30.08 -6.29
C GLY A 151 -16.71 -28.68 -5.74
N SER A 152 -17.83 -28.48 -5.04
CA SER A 152 -18.17 -27.22 -4.39
C SER A 152 -17.18 -26.86 -3.27
N THR A 153 -16.81 -27.81 -2.40
CA THR A 153 -15.85 -27.55 -1.33
C THR A 153 -14.43 -27.29 -1.87
N TRP A 154 -14.03 -28.00 -2.92
CA TRP A 154 -12.74 -27.80 -3.59
C TRP A 154 -12.68 -26.42 -4.28
N SER A 155 -13.76 -26.03 -4.95
CA SER A 155 -13.92 -24.71 -5.54
C SER A 155 -13.84 -23.61 -4.46
N GLN A 156 -14.52 -23.76 -3.33
CA GLN A 156 -14.43 -22.83 -2.21
C GLN A 156 -13.00 -22.69 -1.66
N ARG A 157 -12.25 -23.79 -1.54
CA ARG A 157 -10.84 -23.73 -1.13
C ARG A 157 -9.98 -22.98 -2.15
N LYS A 158 -10.20 -23.20 -3.45
CA LYS A 158 -9.49 -22.47 -4.49
C LYS A 158 -9.75 -20.97 -4.39
N LYS A 159 -10.99 -20.56 -4.09
CA LYS A 159 -11.37 -19.17 -3.85
C LYS A 159 -10.76 -18.57 -2.59
N MET A 160 -10.54 -19.36 -1.54
CA MET A 160 -9.98 -18.87 -0.27
C MET A 160 -8.48 -18.60 -0.31
N GLY A 161 -7.79 -18.98 -1.38
CA GLY A 161 -6.32 -18.96 -1.43
C GLY A 161 -5.70 -20.08 -0.58
N GLY A 162 -4.51 -20.53 -0.99
CA GLY A 162 -3.76 -21.53 -0.23
C GLY A 162 -3.22 -20.99 1.09
N ASP A 163 -2.46 -21.83 1.80
CA ASP A 163 -1.66 -21.39 2.93
C ASP A 163 -0.24 -21.06 2.44
N TYR A 164 0.39 -20.03 2.99
CA TYR A 164 1.78 -19.76 2.68
C TYR A 164 2.67 -20.85 3.30
N SER A 165 3.48 -21.49 2.45
CA SER A 165 4.26 -22.66 2.83
C SER A 165 5.30 -22.30 3.87
N LYS A 166 5.37 -23.06 4.97
CA LYS A 166 6.37 -22.86 6.03
C LYS A 166 7.80 -22.94 5.49
N ARG A 167 8.06 -23.82 4.50
CA ARG A 167 9.39 -23.93 3.89
C ARG A 167 9.75 -22.71 3.05
N ALA A 168 8.75 -22.09 2.42
CA ALA A 168 8.95 -20.87 1.65
C ALA A 168 9.23 -19.70 2.61
N ALA A 169 8.41 -19.54 3.65
CA ALA A 169 8.58 -18.51 4.67
C ALA A 169 9.91 -18.60 5.44
N SER A 170 10.40 -19.82 5.72
CA SER A 170 11.67 -19.98 6.43
C SER A 170 12.92 -19.74 5.57
N ARG A 171 12.79 -19.80 4.24
CA ARG A 171 13.93 -19.73 3.30
C ARG A 171 13.96 -18.44 2.49
N GLY A 172 12.80 -17.92 2.15
CA GLY A 172 12.61 -16.68 1.41
C GLY A 172 12.04 -15.62 2.32
N LYS A 173 12.28 -14.37 1.96
CA LYS A 173 11.71 -13.21 2.64
C LYS A 173 10.32 -12.93 2.07
N HIS A 174 9.36 -12.60 2.93
CA HIS A 174 8.03 -12.23 2.50
C HIS A 174 7.47 -11.05 3.27
N VAL A 175 6.57 -10.36 2.60
CA VAL A 175 5.85 -9.19 3.09
C VAL A 175 4.37 -9.48 3.00
N VAL A 176 3.61 -9.03 4.00
CA VAL A 176 2.16 -9.20 4.04
C VAL A 176 1.47 -7.86 3.82
N VAL A 177 0.60 -7.77 2.81
CA VAL A 177 -0.19 -6.57 2.51
C VAL A 177 -1.65 -6.84 2.89
N ILE A 178 -2.17 -6.09 3.85
CA ILE A 178 -3.51 -6.23 4.41
C ILE A 178 -4.39 -5.08 3.93
N GLY A 179 -5.56 -5.40 3.40
CA GLY A 179 -6.57 -4.41 2.98
C GLY A 179 -7.97 -4.97 3.14
N SER A 180 -8.98 -4.09 3.22
CA SER A 180 -10.39 -4.51 3.11
C SER A 180 -10.67 -5.02 1.70
N GLU A 181 -10.35 -4.18 0.73
CA GLU A 181 -10.58 -4.38 -0.70
C GLU A 181 -9.36 -3.82 -1.45
N PHE A 182 -8.99 -4.46 -2.54
CA PHE A 182 -7.88 -4.04 -3.38
C PHE A 182 -8.39 -3.66 -4.76
N SER A 183 -8.16 -2.43 -5.19
CA SER A 183 -8.35 -2.04 -6.59
C SER A 183 -7.16 -2.53 -7.43
N THR A 184 -7.38 -2.70 -8.73
CA THR A 184 -6.31 -3.05 -9.68
C THR A 184 -5.18 -2.01 -9.64
N ASP A 185 -5.53 -0.73 -9.57
CA ASP A 185 -4.56 0.36 -9.63
C ASP A 185 -3.71 0.41 -8.37
N SER A 186 -4.31 0.26 -7.18
CA SER A 186 -3.55 0.24 -5.92
C SER A 186 -2.59 -0.94 -5.85
N VAL A 187 -3.00 -2.13 -6.30
CA VAL A 187 -2.14 -3.32 -6.32
C VAL A 187 -1.02 -3.15 -7.34
N MET A 188 -1.31 -2.67 -8.54
CA MET A 188 -0.29 -2.49 -9.56
C MET A 188 0.71 -1.41 -9.18
N ASN A 189 0.25 -0.27 -8.67
CA ASN A 189 1.14 0.78 -8.18
C ASN A 189 2.04 0.27 -7.05
N PHE A 190 1.50 -0.50 -6.11
CA PHE A 190 2.30 -1.14 -5.06
C PHE A 190 3.31 -2.12 -5.63
N LEU A 191 2.91 -3.03 -6.53
CA LEU A 191 3.79 -4.04 -7.11
C LEU A 191 4.89 -3.43 -7.98
N HIS A 192 4.57 -2.42 -8.78
CA HIS A 192 5.55 -1.71 -9.59
C HIS A 192 6.58 -1.01 -8.70
N GLU A 193 6.14 -0.21 -7.72
CA GLU A 193 7.04 0.49 -6.80
C GLU A 193 7.88 -0.49 -5.96
N PHE A 194 7.26 -1.56 -5.45
CA PHE A 194 7.93 -2.51 -4.57
C PHE A 194 8.99 -3.34 -5.31
N TYR A 195 8.70 -3.79 -6.54
CA TYR A 195 9.61 -4.64 -7.30
C TYR A 195 10.60 -3.89 -8.19
N GLU A 196 10.51 -2.56 -8.29
CA GLU A 196 11.49 -1.77 -9.03
C GLU A 196 12.87 -1.80 -8.36
N HIS A 197 12.91 -1.95 -7.03
CA HIS A 197 14.17 -2.02 -6.30
C HIS A 197 14.82 -3.42 -6.42
N PRO A 198 16.08 -3.54 -6.87
CA PRO A 198 16.73 -4.84 -7.13
C PRO A 198 16.77 -5.77 -5.90
N ARG A 199 16.88 -5.21 -4.68
CA ARG A 199 16.92 -6.00 -3.43
C ARG A 199 15.56 -6.61 -3.07
N LEU A 200 14.48 -6.07 -3.61
CA LEU A 200 13.11 -6.51 -3.33
C LEU A 200 12.61 -7.53 -4.36
N GLU A 201 13.37 -7.83 -5.42
CA GLU A 201 13.00 -8.78 -6.46
C GLU A 201 12.75 -10.20 -5.97
N ASP A 202 13.47 -10.62 -4.93
CA ASP A 202 13.37 -11.96 -4.34
C ASP A 202 12.26 -12.07 -3.27
N PHE A 203 11.63 -10.96 -2.90
CA PHE A 203 10.58 -10.96 -1.90
C PHE A 203 9.27 -11.53 -2.45
N THR A 204 8.63 -12.37 -1.65
CA THR A 204 7.25 -12.81 -1.92
C THR A 204 6.26 -11.82 -1.29
N VAL A 205 5.33 -11.29 -2.08
CA VAL A 205 4.26 -10.41 -1.58
C VAL A 205 2.99 -11.23 -1.36
N VAL A 206 2.48 -11.23 -0.13
CA VAL A 206 1.25 -11.93 0.27
C VAL A 206 0.14 -10.91 0.51
N PHE A 207 -0.84 -10.82 -0.39
CA PHE A 207 -2.04 -10.01 -0.20
C PHE A 207 -3.08 -10.75 0.64
N MET A 208 -3.60 -10.08 1.67
CA MET A 208 -4.70 -10.55 2.52
C MET A 208 -5.88 -9.59 2.46
N SER A 209 -7.05 -10.09 2.06
CA SER A 209 -8.32 -9.36 2.10
C SER A 209 -9.48 -10.30 2.41
N SER A 210 -10.55 -9.76 3.00
CA SER A 210 -11.77 -10.50 3.33
C SER A 210 -12.63 -10.83 2.10
N GLU A 211 -12.51 -10.05 1.04
CA GLU A 211 -13.32 -10.14 -0.16
C GLU A 211 -12.71 -11.12 -1.19
N GLU A 212 -13.39 -11.38 -2.30
CA GLU A 212 -12.82 -12.18 -3.40
C GLU A 212 -12.06 -11.26 -4.35
N LEU A 213 -11.02 -11.78 -5.01
CA LEU A 213 -10.35 -11.03 -6.06
C LEU A 213 -11.26 -10.84 -7.26
N ASP A 214 -11.29 -9.62 -7.79
CA ASP A 214 -11.89 -9.30 -9.08
C ASP A 214 -11.32 -10.16 -10.21
N ASN A 215 -12.14 -10.44 -11.22
CA ASN A 215 -11.74 -11.23 -12.39
C ASN A 215 -10.52 -10.64 -13.11
N ASN A 216 -10.44 -9.31 -13.21
CA ASN A 216 -9.32 -8.61 -13.82
C ASN A 216 -8.03 -8.83 -13.02
N MET A 217 -8.10 -8.71 -11.69
CA MET A 217 -6.96 -8.95 -10.82
C MET A 217 -6.51 -10.42 -10.85
N GLN A 218 -7.46 -11.36 -10.90
CA GLN A 218 -7.14 -12.78 -11.05
C GLN A 218 -6.40 -13.07 -12.37
N PHE A 219 -6.65 -12.31 -13.43
CA PHE A 219 -5.93 -12.44 -14.68
C PHE A 219 -4.50 -11.88 -14.56
N ILE A 220 -4.36 -10.69 -13.97
CA ILE A 220 -3.05 -10.03 -13.75
C ILE A 220 -2.14 -10.89 -12.87
N LEU A 221 -2.66 -11.45 -11.77
CA LEU A 221 -1.85 -12.29 -10.87
C LEU A 221 -1.46 -13.64 -11.47
N LYS A 222 -2.08 -14.05 -12.58
CA LYS A 222 -1.67 -15.25 -13.33
C LYS A 222 -0.55 -14.97 -14.33
N ASP A 223 -0.22 -13.70 -14.58
CA ASP A 223 0.92 -13.33 -15.41
C ASP A 223 2.20 -13.98 -14.84
N PRO A 224 3.03 -14.66 -15.65
CA PRO A 224 4.31 -15.22 -15.21
C PRO A 224 5.20 -14.27 -14.42
N LYS A 225 5.10 -12.95 -14.64
CA LYS A 225 5.83 -11.93 -13.88
C LYS A 225 5.45 -11.94 -12.40
N TRP A 226 4.16 -12.10 -12.10
CA TRP A 226 3.61 -12.00 -10.76
C TRP A 226 3.28 -13.36 -10.14
N ALA A 227 2.93 -14.37 -10.94
CA ALA A 227 2.40 -15.65 -10.48
C ALA A 227 3.33 -16.41 -9.52
N ASN A 228 4.65 -16.22 -9.64
CA ASN A 228 5.64 -16.85 -8.76
C ASN A 228 6.00 -16.00 -7.54
N ARG A 229 5.69 -14.70 -7.55
CA ARG A 229 6.12 -13.71 -6.55
C ARG A 229 4.98 -13.20 -5.68
N VAL A 230 3.75 -13.23 -6.19
CA VAL A 230 2.57 -12.68 -5.54
C VAL A 230 1.60 -13.79 -5.19
N LEU A 231 1.20 -13.83 -3.92
CA LEU A 231 0.20 -14.76 -3.41
C LEU A 231 -0.98 -13.98 -2.86
N TYR A 232 -2.19 -14.38 -3.23
CA TYR A 232 -3.41 -13.86 -2.62
C TYR A 232 -4.01 -14.89 -1.67
N ILE A 233 -4.31 -14.46 -0.44
CA ILE A 233 -4.96 -15.26 0.60
C ILE A 233 -6.22 -14.52 1.03
N ARG A 234 -7.38 -15.16 0.86
CA ARG A 234 -8.63 -14.63 1.39
C ARG A 234 -8.68 -14.90 2.89
N GLY A 235 -8.82 -13.86 3.68
CA GLY A 235 -8.81 -13.93 5.14
C GLY A 235 -8.96 -12.56 5.79
N SER A 236 -9.25 -12.56 7.09
CA SER A 236 -9.31 -11.32 7.87
C SER A 236 -8.14 -11.26 8.85
N ALA A 237 -7.46 -10.12 8.91
CA ALA A 237 -6.39 -9.89 9.88
C ALA A 237 -6.86 -9.94 11.34
N LEU A 238 -8.17 -9.85 11.59
CA LEU A 238 -8.75 -9.98 12.93
C LEU A 238 -8.80 -11.44 13.42
N LYS A 239 -8.54 -12.42 12.53
CA LYS A 239 -8.54 -13.84 12.86
C LYS A 239 -7.12 -14.39 12.88
N ASP A 240 -6.68 -14.88 14.03
CA ASP A 240 -5.36 -15.50 14.21
C ASP A 240 -5.07 -16.64 13.24
N ILE A 241 -6.12 -17.34 12.80
CA ILE A 241 -5.99 -18.45 11.84
C ILE A 241 -5.49 -17.93 10.50
N ASP A 242 -6.03 -16.82 10.02
CA ASP A 242 -5.64 -16.22 8.74
C ASP A 242 -4.23 -15.59 8.85
N LEU A 243 -3.90 -14.98 9.99
CA LEU A 243 -2.54 -14.53 10.28
C LEU A 243 -1.51 -15.67 10.28
N LYS A 244 -1.88 -16.85 10.83
CA LYS A 244 -1.07 -18.08 10.75
C LYS A 244 -0.90 -18.58 9.31
N ARG A 245 -1.94 -18.48 8.48
CA ARG A 245 -1.90 -18.88 7.06
C ARG A 245 -0.94 -17.99 6.26
N CYS A 246 -0.86 -16.71 6.59
CA CYS A 246 0.08 -15.76 5.98
C CYS A 246 1.50 -15.78 6.60
N ARG A 247 1.72 -16.55 7.67
CA ARG A 247 3.02 -16.63 8.36
C ARG A 247 3.56 -15.27 8.77
N ILE A 248 2.69 -14.43 9.36
CA ILE A 248 3.07 -13.05 9.70
C ILE A 248 4.20 -12.95 10.74
N ASN A 249 4.36 -13.95 11.61
CA ASN A 249 5.48 -14.01 12.57
C ASN A 249 6.86 -14.10 11.91
N GLU A 250 6.92 -14.68 10.71
CA GLU A 250 8.15 -14.84 9.93
C GLU A 250 8.26 -13.74 8.86
N ALA A 251 7.25 -12.86 8.72
CA ALA A 251 7.25 -11.78 7.73
C ALA A 251 8.17 -10.64 8.17
N GLU A 252 8.88 -10.05 7.22
CA GLU A 252 9.78 -8.92 7.46
C GLU A 252 8.99 -7.65 7.73
N ALA A 253 7.90 -7.43 7.00
CA ALA A 253 7.03 -6.27 7.13
C ALA A 253 5.57 -6.59 6.84
N CYS A 254 4.69 -5.79 7.43
CA CYS A 254 3.26 -5.79 7.18
C CYS A 254 2.76 -4.41 6.77
N PHE A 255 2.17 -4.31 5.57
CA PHE A 255 1.59 -3.08 5.03
C PHE A 255 0.08 -3.09 5.19
N PHE A 256 -0.49 -1.97 5.63
CA PHE A 256 -1.94 -1.77 5.68
C PHE A 256 -2.34 -0.72 4.65
N LEU A 257 -3.08 -1.15 3.63
CA LEU A 257 -3.58 -0.30 2.56
C LEU A 257 -5.07 -0.01 2.77
N VAL A 258 -5.45 1.24 2.54
CA VAL A 258 -6.84 1.71 2.69
C VAL A 258 -7.46 1.93 1.32
N ASN A 259 -8.68 1.41 1.12
CA ASN A 259 -9.48 1.67 -0.08
C ASN A 259 -10.73 2.51 0.27
N LYS A 260 -11.12 3.41 -0.63
CA LYS A 260 -12.14 4.45 -0.43
C LYS A 260 -13.50 4.15 -1.05
N LYS A 261 -13.64 3.03 -1.79
CA LYS A 261 -14.77 2.83 -2.71
C LYS A 261 -16.13 2.60 -2.04
N ASN A 262 -16.16 1.90 -0.90
CA ASN A 262 -17.42 1.29 -0.42
C ASN A 262 -17.86 1.70 1.00
N GLU A 263 -17.00 2.30 1.81
CA GLU A 263 -17.30 2.63 3.22
C GLU A 263 -16.97 4.09 3.55
N PRO A 264 -17.70 4.71 4.50
CA PRO A 264 -17.36 6.03 4.99
C PRO A 264 -15.95 6.00 5.60
N LEU A 265 -15.11 6.96 5.21
CA LEU A 265 -13.67 7.02 5.52
C LEU A 265 -13.34 6.83 7.01
N GLU A 266 -14.22 7.29 7.92
CA GLU A 266 -14.05 7.12 9.36
C GLU A 266 -14.09 5.66 9.81
N LYS A 267 -15.02 4.87 9.26
CA LYS A 267 -15.14 3.44 9.59
C LYS A 267 -13.97 2.66 9.00
N THR A 268 -13.55 3.02 7.79
CA THR A 268 -12.41 2.39 7.13
C THR A 268 -11.13 2.53 7.96
N ASP A 269 -10.85 3.74 8.46
CA ASP A 269 -9.71 3.96 9.36
C ASP A 269 -9.82 3.17 10.67
N GLN A 270 -11.01 3.14 11.29
CA GLN A 270 -11.25 2.35 12.51
C GLN A 270 -10.97 0.86 12.26
N HIS A 271 -11.42 0.32 11.13
CA HIS A 271 -11.11 -1.06 10.75
C HIS A 271 -9.61 -1.29 10.57
N THR A 272 -8.89 -0.36 9.94
CA THR A 272 -7.43 -0.46 9.77
C THR A 272 -6.68 -0.42 11.11
N VAL A 273 -7.07 0.48 12.02
CA VAL A 273 -6.49 0.55 13.37
C VAL A 273 -6.71 -0.77 14.13
N LEU A 274 -7.91 -1.33 14.09
CA LEU A 274 -8.22 -2.61 14.74
C LEU A 274 -7.42 -3.78 14.14
N ARG A 275 -7.22 -3.80 12.82
CA ARG A 275 -6.39 -4.81 12.15
C ARG A 275 -4.92 -4.68 12.56
N SER A 276 -4.41 -3.46 12.69
CA SER A 276 -3.05 -3.19 13.15
C SER A 276 -2.84 -3.68 14.59
N TRP A 277 -3.80 -3.45 15.50
CA TRP A 277 -3.76 -4.00 16.85
C TRP A 277 -3.75 -5.52 16.85
N ALA A 278 -4.63 -6.17 16.08
CA ALA A 278 -4.67 -7.63 15.98
C ALA A 278 -3.33 -8.22 15.49
N VAL A 279 -2.69 -7.58 14.50
CA VAL A 279 -1.36 -7.99 14.03
C VAL A 279 -0.28 -7.73 15.08
N LYS A 280 -0.34 -6.61 15.81
CA LYS A 280 0.65 -6.29 16.84
C LYS A 280 0.57 -7.28 18.01
N ASP A 281 -0.65 -7.66 18.40
CA ASP A 281 -0.90 -8.63 19.45
C ASP A 281 -0.42 -10.04 19.04
N PHE A 282 -0.61 -10.41 17.77
CA PHE A 282 -0.20 -11.71 17.25
C PHE A 282 1.31 -11.81 16.95
N ALA A 283 1.89 -10.77 16.35
CA ALA A 283 3.27 -10.68 15.88
C ALA A 283 3.91 -9.34 16.31
N PRO A 284 4.39 -9.23 17.57
CA PRO A 284 4.88 -7.95 18.09
C PRO A 284 6.17 -7.46 17.43
N ASN A 285 6.98 -8.38 16.88
CA ASN A 285 8.26 -8.07 16.24
C ASN A 285 8.13 -7.68 14.75
N CYS A 286 6.95 -7.86 14.15
CA CYS A 286 6.76 -7.54 12.73
C CYS A 286 6.63 -6.02 12.55
N ALA A 287 7.43 -5.46 11.64
CA ALA A 287 7.38 -4.06 11.25
C ALA A 287 6.02 -3.73 10.61
N GLN A 288 5.37 -2.65 11.06
CA GLN A 288 4.05 -2.24 10.54
C GLN A 288 4.14 -0.89 9.82
N TYR A 289 3.66 -0.87 8.57
CA TYR A 289 3.55 0.31 7.72
C TYR A 289 2.07 0.57 7.46
N ILE A 290 1.55 1.66 8.01
CA ILE A 290 0.09 1.88 8.06
C ILE A 290 -0.27 3.12 7.26
N GLN A 291 -1.17 2.96 6.29
CA GLN A 291 -1.87 4.06 5.65
C GLN A 291 -3.16 4.36 6.42
N LEU A 292 -3.42 5.64 6.69
CA LEU A 292 -4.68 6.14 7.25
C LEU A 292 -5.19 7.28 6.39
N VAL A 293 -6.51 7.48 6.36
CA VAL A 293 -7.10 8.65 5.71
C VAL A 293 -6.98 9.87 6.62
N LYS A 294 -7.52 9.79 7.84
CA LYS A 294 -7.57 10.92 8.78
C LYS A 294 -6.37 10.93 9.71
N ALA A 295 -5.77 12.11 9.85
CA ALA A 295 -4.68 12.35 10.80
C ALA A 295 -5.10 12.22 12.28
N SER A 296 -6.41 12.31 12.61
CA SER A 296 -6.92 12.15 13.97
C SER A 296 -6.67 10.74 14.53
N ASN A 297 -6.73 9.73 13.67
CA ASN A 297 -6.61 8.32 14.06
C ASN A 297 -5.15 7.88 14.24
N LYS A 298 -4.19 8.71 13.81
CA LYS A 298 -2.74 8.44 13.90
C LYS A 298 -2.26 8.14 15.32
N ILE A 299 -2.91 8.72 16.33
CA ILE A 299 -2.53 8.50 17.74
C ILE A 299 -2.67 7.03 18.17
N HIS A 300 -3.64 6.31 17.62
CA HIS A 300 -3.95 4.92 18.01
C HIS A 300 -2.93 3.91 17.50
N VAL A 301 -2.10 4.30 16.54
CA VAL A 301 -1.12 3.45 15.86
C VAL A 301 0.31 4.02 15.97
N LYS A 302 0.59 4.83 16.99
CA LYS A 302 1.93 5.40 17.22
C LYS A 302 3.04 4.36 17.47
N PHE A 303 2.67 3.13 17.84
CA PHE A 303 3.63 2.04 18.01
C PHE A 303 4.11 1.44 16.68
N ALA A 304 3.43 1.75 15.56
CA ALA A 304 3.85 1.33 14.25
C ALA A 304 5.12 2.09 13.83
N GLU A 305 5.90 1.47 12.96
CA GLU A 305 7.19 2.03 12.53
C GLU A 305 6.98 3.26 11.66
N HIS A 306 6.01 3.18 10.72
CA HIS A 306 5.61 4.32 9.90
C HIS A 306 4.09 4.39 9.74
N VAL A 307 3.58 5.62 9.87
CA VAL A 307 2.16 5.92 9.66
C VAL A 307 2.03 7.09 8.69
N VAL A 308 1.44 6.82 7.54
CA VAL A 308 1.16 7.81 6.49
C VAL A 308 -0.31 8.19 6.56
N SER A 309 -0.57 9.45 6.92
CA SER A 309 -1.93 10.01 6.92
C SER A 309 -2.17 10.79 5.64
N GLU A 310 -3.13 10.35 4.84
CA GLU A 310 -3.42 10.92 3.54
C GLU A 310 -3.86 12.39 3.64
N ASP A 311 -4.79 12.72 4.54
CA ASP A 311 -5.24 14.10 4.72
C ASP A 311 -4.09 15.05 5.10
N GLU A 312 -3.18 14.59 5.97
CA GLU A 312 -2.02 15.40 6.39
C GLU A 312 -1.12 15.72 5.20
N PHE A 313 -0.78 14.71 4.42
CA PHE A 313 0.08 14.86 3.25
C PHE A 313 -0.59 15.68 2.14
N LYS A 314 -1.86 15.37 1.85
CA LYS A 314 -2.67 16.01 0.83
C LYS A 314 -2.80 17.52 1.07
N PHE A 315 -3.28 17.92 2.25
CA PHE A 315 -3.50 19.34 2.54
C PHE A 315 -2.17 20.11 2.66
N ALA A 316 -1.10 19.46 3.13
CA ALA A 316 0.22 20.07 3.13
C ALA A 316 0.73 20.32 1.69
N LEU A 317 0.55 19.38 0.77
CA LEU A 317 0.91 19.57 -0.65
C LEU A 317 0.08 20.67 -1.32
N LEU A 318 -1.23 20.69 -1.11
CA LEU A 318 -2.11 21.73 -1.67
C LEU A 318 -1.74 23.13 -1.15
N ALA A 319 -1.42 23.24 0.15
CA ALA A 319 -0.98 24.51 0.75
C ALA A 319 0.37 24.96 0.18
N ASN A 320 1.35 24.06 0.11
CA ASN A 320 2.66 24.41 -0.41
C ASN A 320 2.64 24.69 -1.92
N ASN A 321 1.71 24.12 -2.69
CA ASN A 321 1.49 24.51 -4.09
C ASN A 321 1.03 25.96 -4.25
N CYS A 322 0.35 26.53 -3.25
CA CYS A 322 -0.01 27.95 -3.24
C CYS A 322 1.22 28.85 -3.02
N LEU A 323 2.27 28.34 -2.35
CA LEU A 323 3.52 29.06 -2.15
C LEU A 323 4.48 28.87 -3.34
N TYR A 324 4.56 27.63 -3.84
CA TYR A 324 5.50 27.20 -4.87
C TYR A 324 4.77 26.41 -5.96
N PRO A 325 4.61 26.96 -7.18
CA PRO A 325 3.88 26.29 -8.24
C PRO A 325 4.60 24.99 -8.66
N GLY A 326 3.84 23.89 -8.75
CA GLY A 326 4.34 22.59 -9.20
C GLY A 326 5.08 21.77 -8.16
N LEU A 327 5.09 22.20 -6.87
CA LEU A 327 5.76 21.44 -5.81
C LEU A 327 5.14 20.05 -5.60
N SER A 328 3.82 19.90 -5.69
CA SER A 328 3.18 18.59 -5.59
C SER A 328 3.69 17.64 -6.64
N THR A 329 3.85 18.12 -7.88
CA THR A 329 4.40 17.31 -8.98
C THR A 329 5.84 16.92 -8.69
N LEU A 330 6.66 17.87 -8.21
CA LEU A 330 8.04 17.57 -7.82
C LEU A 330 8.10 16.47 -6.75
N VAL A 331 7.30 16.59 -5.68
CA VAL A 331 7.27 15.60 -4.60
C VAL A 331 6.75 14.25 -5.10
N THR A 332 5.71 14.23 -5.92
CA THR A 332 5.18 12.99 -6.52
C THR A 332 6.22 12.29 -7.39
N LEU A 333 6.96 13.03 -8.22
CA LEU A 333 8.02 12.46 -9.06
C LEU A 333 9.18 11.90 -8.22
N LEU A 334 9.57 12.58 -7.15
CA LEU A 334 10.66 12.12 -6.26
C LEU A 334 10.30 10.88 -5.44
N LEU A 335 9.01 10.63 -5.24
CA LEU A 335 8.50 9.47 -4.50
C LEU A 335 8.23 8.26 -5.40
N HIS A 336 8.04 8.48 -6.70
CA HIS A 336 7.86 7.40 -7.66
C HIS A 336 9.20 6.97 -8.22
N THR A 337 9.55 5.70 -8.01
CA THR A 337 10.78 5.16 -8.59
C THR A 337 10.65 5.03 -10.11
N SER A 338 11.59 5.63 -10.85
CA SER A 338 11.61 5.54 -12.32
C SER A 338 13.03 5.66 -12.88
N ARG A 339 13.33 4.94 -13.96
CA ARG A 339 14.70 4.83 -14.51
C ARG A 339 15.16 6.04 -15.34
N GLY A 340 14.37 7.12 -15.41
CA GLY A 340 14.70 8.32 -16.21
C GLY A 340 14.77 8.09 -17.73
N GLN A 341 14.19 6.98 -18.23
CA GLN A 341 14.07 6.68 -19.66
C GLN A 341 12.73 7.15 -20.24
N GLU A 342 11.90 7.75 -19.40
CA GLU A 342 10.58 8.24 -19.76
C GLU A 342 10.75 9.40 -20.75
N GLY A 343 9.89 9.45 -21.78
CA GLY A 343 9.92 10.54 -22.76
C GLY A 343 11.07 10.49 -23.78
N THR A 344 11.88 9.43 -23.87
CA THR A 344 12.90 9.31 -24.93
C THR A 344 12.31 9.29 -26.35
N TRP A 345 11.09 8.75 -26.51
CA TRP A 345 10.33 8.76 -27.77
C TRP A 345 9.54 10.04 -28.02
N ALA A 346 9.52 10.97 -27.07
CA ALA A 346 8.82 12.23 -27.23
C ALA A 346 9.50 13.08 -28.32
N THR A 347 8.69 13.66 -29.20
CA THR A 347 9.16 14.57 -30.25
C THR A 347 9.56 15.92 -29.66
N GLU A 348 8.89 16.36 -28.61
CA GLU A 348 9.10 17.67 -27.99
C GLU A 348 10.28 17.68 -27.02
N THR A 349 11.06 18.75 -27.08
CA THR A 349 12.28 18.90 -26.27
C THR A 349 11.96 18.94 -24.77
N TRP A 350 10.88 19.62 -24.37
CA TRP A 350 10.54 19.74 -22.95
C TRP A 350 10.07 18.42 -22.36
N GLN A 351 9.35 17.59 -23.13
CA GLN A 351 8.90 16.26 -22.69
C GLN A 351 10.06 15.30 -22.47
N ARG A 352 11.07 15.34 -23.36
CA ARG A 352 12.31 14.58 -23.21
C ARG A 352 13.08 14.97 -21.95
N ILE A 353 13.19 16.27 -21.69
CA ILE A 353 13.87 16.78 -20.48
C ILE A 353 13.06 16.38 -19.24
N TYR A 354 11.75 16.57 -19.27
CA TYR A 354 10.86 16.23 -18.16
C TYR A 354 10.92 14.74 -17.80
N GLY A 355 10.82 13.84 -18.79
CA GLY A 355 10.88 12.39 -18.53
C GLY A 355 12.29 11.87 -18.21
N CYS A 356 13.34 12.57 -18.63
CA CYS A 356 14.69 12.29 -18.15
C CYS A 356 14.83 12.64 -16.66
N HIS A 357 14.33 13.83 -16.28
CA HIS A 357 14.44 14.30 -14.90
C HIS A 357 13.35 13.78 -13.96
N SER A 358 12.30 13.13 -14.45
CA SER A 358 11.29 12.44 -13.63
C SER A 358 11.89 11.28 -12.85
N GLY A 359 12.94 10.65 -13.39
CA GLY A 359 13.70 9.58 -12.72
C GLY A 359 14.63 10.02 -11.59
N ASN A 360 14.61 11.29 -11.18
CA ASN A 360 15.40 11.67 -10.01
C ASN A 360 14.72 11.16 -8.75
N GLU A 361 15.52 10.52 -7.89
CA GLU A 361 15.09 9.97 -6.62
C GLU A 361 15.93 10.56 -5.48
N ILE A 362 15.44 10.42 -4.25
CA ILE A 362 16.17 10.83 -3.05
C ILE A 362 16.89 9.62 -2.47
N TYR A 363 18.22 9.71 -2.41
CA TYR A 363 19.08 8.72 -1.78
C TYR A 363 19.78 9.30 -0.56
N HIS A 364 20.37 8.41 0.24
CA HIS A 364 21.22 8.77 1.36
C HIS A 364 22.47 7.88 1.33
N ILE A 365 23.60 8.44 1.79
CA ILE A 365 24.84 7.69 1.94
C ILE A 365 25.67 8.28 3.08
N LEU A 366 26.44 7.43 3.77
CA LEU A 366 27.42 7.88 4.75
C LEU A 366 28.57 8.59 4.03
N LEU A 367 28.91 9.81 4.44
CA LEU A 367 29.91 10.64 3.76
C LEU A 367 31.25 9.93 3.60
N GLY A 368 31.76 9.28 4.67
CA GLY A 368 33.02 8.55 4.62
C GLY A 368 33.03 7.38 3.63
N ARG A 369 31.87 6.75 3.38
CA ARG A 369 31.74 5.64 2.43
C ARG A 369 31.58 6.11 0.98
N SER A 370 30.94 7.27 0.76
CA SER A 370 30.69 7.81 -0.57
C SER A 370 31.96 8.02 -1.41
N ALA A 371 31.90 7.75 -2.70
CA ALA A 371 32.87 8.19 -3.69
C ALA A 371 32.62 9.65 -4.10
N PHE A 372 31.37 10.12 -4.09
CA PHE A 372 31.00 11.50 -4.43
C PHE A 372 31.43 12.50 -3.37
N PHE A 373 31.20 12.19 -2.08
CA PHE A 373 31.29 13.19 -1.02
C PHE A 373 32.46 13.04 -0.05
N ARG A 374 33.23 11.94 -0.10
CA ARG A 374 34.38 11.72 0.78
C ARG A 374 35.43 12.84 0.71
N GLU A 375 35.63 13.45 -0.46
CA GLU A 375 36.55 14.59 -0.64
C GLU A 375 36.09 15.89 0.04
N TYR A 376 34.84 15.94 0.52
CA TYR A 376 34.24 17.09 1.17
C TYR A 376 34.21 16.99 2.70
N GLU A 377 34.84 15.98 3.28
CA GLU A 377 35.07 15.93 4.73
C GLU A 377 35.80 17.19 5.21
N GLY A 378 35.28 17.81 6.27
CA GLY A 378 35.81 19.06 6.82
C GLY A 378 35.49 20.32 6.00
N LYS A 379 34.74 20.20 4.89
CA LYS A 379 34.28 21.35 4.10
C LYS A 379 32.85 21.74 4.45
N LYS A 380 32.48 22.96 4.07
CA LYS A 380 31.13 23.50 4.25
C LYS A 380 30.13 22.77 3.36
N PHE A 381 28.93 22.54 3.89
CA PHE A 381 27.82 21.92 3.14
C PHE A 381 27.53 22.63 1.82
N THR A 382 27.45 23.97 1.83
CA THR A 382 27.15 24.77 0.63
C THR A 382 28.22 24.63 -0.46
N PHE A 383 29.49 24.53 -0.07
CA PHE A 383 30.59 24.31 -1.03
C PHE A 383 30.50 22.91 -1.63
N ALA A 384 30.30 21.88 -0.81
CA ALA A 384 30.15 20.50 -1.26
C ALA A 384 28.98 20.34 -2.22
N SER A 385 27.84 20.99 -1.94
CA SER A 385 26.65 20.93 -2.80
C SER A 385 26.89 21.54 -4.19
N VAL A 386 27.62 22.64 -4.28
CA VAL A 386 27.91 23.29 -5.57
C VAL A 386 28.91 22.46 -6.38
N ASP A 387 30.00 22.02 -5.76
CA ASP A 387 31.05 21.25 -6.44
C ASP A 387 30.55 19.87 -6.88
N ALA A 388 29.77 19.18 -6.03
CA ALA A 388 29.16 17.90 -6.38
C ALA A 388 28.19 18.02 -7.57
N HIS A 389 27.38 19.08 -7.61
CA HIS A 389 26.46 19.30 -8.73
C HIS A 389 27.21 19.62 -10.03
N GLN A 390 28.30 20.39 -9.97
CA GLN A 390 29.11 20.70 -11.15
C GLN A 390 29.91 19.51 -11.68
N LYS A 391 30.48 18.69 -10.78
CA LYS A 391 31.31 17.54 -11.15
C LYS A 391 30.48 16.32 -11.58
N TYR A 392 29.46 15.99 -10.79
CA TYR A 392 28.71 14.72 -10.92
C TYR A 392 27.26 14.92 -11.36
N GLY A 393 26.74 16.15 -11.33
CA GLY A 393 25.31 16.39 -11.59
C GLY A 393 24.40 16.00 -10.42
N VAL A 394 24.96 15.75 -9.23
CA VAL A 394 24.24 15.29 -8.04
C VAL A 394 24.01 16.46 -7.09
N SER A 395 22.79 16.60 -6.57
CA SER A 395 22.40 17.72 -5.70
C SER A 395 22.20 17.27 -4.25
N LEU A 396 22.95 17.84 -3.31
CA LEU A 396 22.73 17.62 -1.87
C LEU A 396 21.47 18.36 -1.39
N ILE A 397 20.66 17.68 -0.58
CA ILE A 397 19.41 18.21 -0.01
C ILE A 397 19.59 18.51 1.49
N GLY A 398 20.23 17.60 2.22
CA GLY A 398 20.31 17.68 3.67
C GLY A 398 21.30 16.69 4.27
N VAL A 399 21.50 16.82 5.58
CA VAL A 399 22.46 16.03 6.35
C VAL A 399 21.81 15.57 7.64
N LEU A 400 22.11 14.35 8.05
CA LEU A 400 21.77 13.81 9.37
C LEU A 400 23.06 13.55 10.15
N ASP A 401 23.23 14.29 11.25
CA ASP A 401 24.39 14.15 12.15
C ASP A 401 24.15 13.00 13.13
N ASN A 402 24.84 11.89 12.89
CA ASN A 402 24.75 10.68 13.71
C ASN A 402 25.51 10.80 15.05
N THR A 403 26.31 11.85 15.26
CA THR A 403 27.11 12.04 16.49
C THR A 403 26.32 12.73 17.61
N SER A 404 25.21 13.39 17.27
CA SER A 404 24.37 14.08 18.23
C SER A 404 23.36 13.13 18.89
N PRO A 405 23.12 13.23 20.22
CA PRO A 405 22.15 12.37 20.92
C PRO A 405 20.70 12.59 20.46
N GLU A 406 20.42 13.73 19.83
CA GLU A 406 19.18 13.98 19.10
C GLU A 406 19.48 14.13 17.60
N ALA A 407 19.66 13.02 16.89
CA ALA A 407 19.92 13.02 15.45
C ALA A 407 18.70 13.57 14.68
N HIS A 408 18.72 14.86 14.37
CA HIS A 408 17.69 15.53 13.57
C HIS A 408 18.17 15.71 12.13
N LEU A 409 17.33 15.34 11.17
CA LEU A 409 17.56 15.62 9.76
C LEU A 409 17.51 17.13 9.51
N GLN A 410 18.62 17.70 9.04
CA GLN A 410 18.72 19.12 8.70
C GLN A 410 18.69 19.29 7.18
N LEU A 411 17.62 19.91 6.67
CA LEU A 411 17.51 20.27 5.26
C LEU A 411 18.26 21.58 5.02
N ASN A 412 19.24 21.57 4.11
CA ASN A 412 20.09 22.71 3.77
C ASN A 412 20.60 23.51 4.99
N PRO A 413 21.51 22.93 5.81
CA PRO A 413 21.95 23.52 7.09
C PRO A 413 22.82 24.80 6.97
N GLY A 414 22.87 25.43 5.80
CA GLY A 414 23.59 26.69 5.57
C GLY A 414 25.13 26.54 5.53
N PRO A 415 25.86 27.66 5.54
CA PRO A 415 27.33 27.68 5.45
C PRO A 415 28.04 27.35 6.77
N ASP A 416 27.31 27.31 7.88
CA ASP A 416 27.85 27.09 9.23
C ASP A 416 28.07 25.60 9.52
N HIS A 417 27.35 24.73 8.80
CA HIS A 417 27.47 23.30 8.95
C HIS A 417 28.68 22.75 8.16
N ILE A 418 29.55 22.06 8.87
CA ILE A 418 30.75 21.41 8.34
C ILE A 418 30.49 19.92 8.30
N LEU A 419 30.74 19.32 7.13
CA LEU A 419 30.52 17.92 6.87
C LEU A 419 31.54 17.03 7.60
N LYS A 420 31.05 16.01 8.32
CA LYS A 420 31.84 14.99 9.02
C LYS A 420 31.77 13.65 8.27
N ALA A 421 32.78 12.79 8.43
CA ALA A 421 32.76 11.44 7.85
C ALA A 421 31.58 10.56 8.32
N SER A 422 31.08 10.81 9.53
CA SER A 422 29.96 10.09 10.15
C SER A 422 28.57 10.57 9.70
N ASP A 423 28.50 11.64 8.91
CA ASP A 423 27.23 12.24 8.53
C ASP A 423 26.58 11.46 7.39
N TYR A 424 25.26 11.28 7.48
CA TYR A 424 24.47 10.77 6.36
C TYR A 424 24.04 11.94 5.47
N CYS A 425 24.53 11.95 4.23
CA CYS A 425 24.21 12.94 3.23
C CYS A 425 23.00 12.48 2.41
N PHE A 426 21.95 13.29 2.36
CA PHE A 426 20.78 13.09 1.51
C PHE A 426 20.97 13.85 0.20
N TYR A 427 20.80 13.18 -0.93
CA TYR A 427 21.05 13.75 -2.25
C TYR A 427 20.04 13.28 -3.30
N MET A 428 19.87 14.10 -4.34
CA MET A 428 19.05 13.79 -5.52
C MET A 428 19.93 13.30 -6.66
N SER A 429 19.57 12.16 -7.25
CA SER A 429 20.24 11.59 -8.42
C SER A 429 19.27 10.70 -9.19
N LEU A 430 19.56 10.45 -10.48
CA LEU A 430 18.82 9.48 -11.29
C LEU A 430 19.07 8.03 -10.87
N THR A 431 20.24 7.77 -10.31
CA THR A 431 20.64 6.42 -9.89
C THR A 431 21.40 6.49 -8.58
N ARG A 432 21.23 5.46 -7.76
CA ARG A 432 21.97 5.29 -6.51
C ARG A 432 23.46 5.20 -6.81
N GLU A 433 24.28 5.82 -5.96
CA GLU A 433 25.73 5.91 -6.16
C GLU A 433 26.40 4.54 -6.25
N GLU A 434 25.98 3.58 -5.42
CA GLU A 434 26.47 2.20 -5.42
C GLU A 434 26.29 1.49 -6.78
N ASN A 435 25.29 1.90 -7.56
CA ASN A 435 25.04 1.36 -8.89
C ASN A 435 25.88 2.05 -9.97
N ILE A 436 26.51 3.19 -9.64
CA ILE A 436 27.39 3.95 -10.52
C ILE A 436 28.83 3.53 -10.20
N LYS A 437 29.48 2.74 -11.05
CA LYS A 437 30.92 2.46 -10.89
C LYS A 437 31.72 3.72 -11.25
N VAL A 438 31.89 4.62 -10.31
CA VAL A 438 32.78 5.79 -10.46
C VAL A 438 34.22 5.31 -10.32
N SER A 439 35.04 5.49 -11.35
CA SER A 439 36.50 5.32 -11.21
C SER A 439 37.07 6.44 -10.33
N PRO A 440 37.89 6.16 -9.30
CA PRO A 440 38.41 7.18 -8.37
C PRO A 440 39.44 8.15 -8.98
N THR A 441 39.66 8.12 -10.30
CA THR A 441 40.75 8.89 -10.93
C THR A 441 40.31 9.63 -12.18
N ALA A 442 39.38 10.59 -12.02
CA ALA A 442 39.31 11.71 -12.95
C ALA A 442 40.29 12.80 -12.47
N LYS A 443 41.55 12.72 -12.93
CA LYS A 443 42.47 13.86 -12.84
C LYS A 443 41.81 15.09 -13.49
N GLN A 444 42.00 16.26 -12.87
CA GLN A 444 41.52 17.55 -13.38
C GLN A 444 41.73 17.67 -14.89
N PRO A 445 40.69 17.95 -15.69
CA PRO A 445 40.90 18.40 -17.06
C PRO A 445 41.44 19.82 -17.02
N ASP A 446 42.54 20.04 -17.73
CA ASP A 446 43.14 21.36 -17.92
C ASP A 446 42.09 22.40 -18.34
N SER A 447 42.19 23.58 -17.73
CA SER A 447 41.32 24.72 -17.95
C SER A 447 41.39 25.20 -19.41
N LYS A 448 40.40 24.79 -20.22
CA LYS A 448 39.79 25.52 -21.37
C LYS A 448 38.91 24.55 -22.18
N SER A 449 37.71 24.26 -21.68
CA SER A 449 36.61 23.80 -22.55
C SER A 449 35.28 24.26 -22.00
N THR A 450 34.41 24.69 -22.91
CA THR A 450 33.14 25.35 -22.61
C THR A 450 32.16 24.35 -21.99
N VAL A 451 31.46 24.77 -20.93
CA VAL A 451 30.56 23.95 -20.07
C VAL A 451 29.51 23.14 -20.84
N SER A 452 29.14 23.55 -22.05
CA SER A 452 28.19 22.84 -22.92
C SER A 452 28.76 21.57 -23.57
N GLU A 453 30.06 21.51 -23.84
CA GLU A 453 30.69 20.37 -24.53
C GLU A 453 31.06 19.23 -23.58
N ILE A 454 31.33 19.55 -22.31
CA ILE A 454 31.60 18.56 -21.24
C ILE A 454 30.31 17.82 -20.86
N ARG A 455 29.18 18.53 -20.80
CA ARG A 455 27.87 17.96 -20.43
C ARG A 455 27.38 16.92 -21.44
N ASN A 456 27.48 17.20 -22.73
CA ASN A 456 27.03 16.28 -23.77
C ASN A 456 27.94 15.05 -23.92
N LYS A 457 29.26 15.22 -23.74
CA LYS A 457 30.21 14.10 -23.78
C LYS A 457 30.05 13.15 -22.60
N ASN A 458 29.77 13.66 -21.40
CA ASN A 458 29.59 12.82 -20.21
C ASN A 458 28.28 12.03 -20.25
N ILE A 459 27.19 12.62 -20.75
CA ILE A 459 25.91 11.92 -20.94
C ILE A 459 26.03 10.83 -22.01
N ASP A 460 26.67 11.10 -23.15
CA ASP A 460 26.90 10.08 -24.18
C ASP A 460 27.83 8.95 -23.71
N MET A 461 28.82 9.26 -22.85
CA MET A 461 29.71 8.24 -22.29
C MET A 461 28.99 7.34 -21.29
N ILE A 462 28.13 7.90 -20.43
CA ILE A 462 27.33 7.16 -19.45
C ILE A 462 26.29 6.27 -20.16
N VAL A 463 25.59 6.80 -21.16
CA VAL A 463 24.60 6.05 -21.94
C VAL A 463 25.24 4.93 -22.78
N LYS A 464 26.45 5.16 -23.31
CA LYS A 464 27.20 4.14 -24.06
C LYS A 464 27.81 3.07 -23.14
N TRP A 465 28.26 3.45 -21.95
CA TRP A 465 28.85 2.53 -20.97
C TRP A 465 27.79 1.65 -20.28
N MET A 466 26.58 2.17 -20.04
CA MET A 466 25.42 1.39 -19.55
C MET A 466 24.99 0.26 -20.50
N LYS A 467 25.24 0.39 -21.80
CA LYS A 467 24.93 -0.66 -22.79
C LYS A 467 25.97 -1.79 -22.83
N GLU A 468 27.16 -1.59 -22.26
CA GLU A 468 28.29 -2.50 -22.50
C GLU A 468 28.67 -3.37 -21.29
N HIS A 469 28.20 -3.11 -20.07
CA HIS A 469 28.66 -3.84 -18.88
C HIS A 469 27.53 -4.31 -17.97
N GLU A 470 26.90 -5.39 -18.38
CA GLU A 470 25.94 -6.18 -17.59
C GLU A 470 26.59 -7.52 -17.21
N LYS A 471 27.40 -7.54 -16.13
CA LYS A 471 27.69 -8.75 -15.33
C LYS A 471 28.64 -8.47 -14.15
N GLU A 472 28.41 -9.29 -13.12
CA GLU A 472 29.16 -9.53 -11.88
C GLU A 472 28.78 -8.64 -10.68
N HIS A 473 27.99 -9.26 -9.80
CA HIS A 473 27.63 -8.83 -8.45
C HIS A 473 28.60 -9.47 -7.45
N GLU A 474 29.20 -8.68 -6.58
CA GLU A 474 29.72 -9.13 -5.28
C GLU A 474 28.83 -8.55 -4.18
N GLU A 475 28.41 -9.40 -3.25
CA GLU A 475 27.53 -9.06 -2.13
C GLU A 475 28.32 -8.29 -1.05
N VAL A 476 27.87 -7.07 -0.75
CA VAL A 476 28.25 -6.32 0.45
C VAL A 476 26.96 -6.00 1.22
N GLU A 477 26.93 -6.37 2.50
CA GLU A 477 25.80 -6.10 3.41
C GLU A 477 25.66 -4.57 3.62
N ASP A 478 24.58 -3.97 3.09
CA ASP A 478 24.31 -2.54 3.27
C ASP A 478 22.84 -2.26 3.64
N GLU A 479 22.68 -1.43 4.67
CA GLU A 479 21.43 -0.97 5.29
C GLU A 479 20.57 -0.15 4.30
N SER A 480 19.24 -0.27 4.42
CA SER A 480 18.26 0.50 3.65
C SER A 480 18.00 1.88 4.26
N VAL A 481 17.52 2.83 3.44
CA VAL A 481 17.09 4.19 3.88
C VAL A 481 16.10 4.10 5.04
N PHE A 482 15.21 3.12 4.97
CA PHE A 482 14.23 2.89 6.01
C PHE A 482 14.87 2.26 7.25
N SER A 483 15.75 1.28 7.11
CA SER A 483 16.39 0.62 8.26
C SER A 483 17.35 1.53 9.05
N THR A 484 18.04 2.48 8.42
CA THR A 484 18.93 3.42 9.13
C THR A 484 18.12 4.51 9.88
N ILE A 485 17.02 4.95 9.28
CA ILE A 485 16.08 5.89 9.91
C ILE A 485 15.32 5.16 11.05
N THR A 486 14.95 3.89 10.88
CA THR A 486 14.13 3.16 11.87
C THR A 486 14.93 2.44 12.94
N SER A 487 16.14 1.94 12.67
CA SER A 487 16.99 1.31 13.68
C SER A 487 17.45 2.32 14.72
N ASN A 488 17.84 3.53 14.31
CA ASN A 488 18.34 4.56 15.22
C ASN A 488 17.22 5.40 15.83
N ILE A 489 16.20 5.85 15.06
CA ILE A 489 15.11 6.67 15.63
C ILE A 489 14.14 5.80 16.44
N GLY A 490 13.90 4.55 16.04
CA GLY A 490 13.02 3.63 16.77
C GLY A 490 13.62 3.16 18.10
N SER A 491 14.92 2.83 18.12
CA SER A 491 15.61 2.40 19.36
C SER A 491 15.83 3.56 20.33
N THR A 492 16.31 4.71 19.85
CA THR A 492 16.51 5.90 20.70
C THR A 492 15.19 6.47 21.23
N LEU A 493 14.11 6.46 20.45
CA LEU A 493 12.79 6.90 20.93
C LEU A 493 12.19 5.91 21.95
N ALA A 494 12.41 4.60 21.77
CA ALA A 494 11.98 3.57 22.72
C ALA A 494 12.79 3.59 24.04
N GLU A 495 14.10 3.86 23.98
CA GLU A 495 14.96 4.06 25.15
C GLU A 495 14.60 5.36 25.89
N ASN A 496 14.41 6.48 25.18
CA ASN A 496 14.02 7.76 25.77
C ASN A 496 12.61 7.73 26.39
N LEU A 497 11.69 6.91 25.86
CA LEU A 497 10.37 6.69 26.46
C LEU A 497 10.44 5.82 27.73
N LYS A 498 11.40 4.89 27.82
CA LYS A 498 11.65 4.08 29.01
C LYS A 498 12.23 4.91 30.16
N GLU A 499 13.22 5.76 29.85
CA GLU A 499 13.83 6.68 30.83
C GLU A 499 12.87 7.78 31.29
N GLY A 500 12.02 8.29 30.39
CA GLY A 500 10.98 9.26 30.72
C GLY A 500 9.90 8.73 31.66
N LEU A 501 9.63 7.43 31.66
CA LEU A 501 8.64 6.78 32.54
C LEU A 501 9.20 6.47 33.94
N GLU A 502 10.50 6.19 34.06
CA GLU A 502 11.16 5.99 35.36
C GLU A 502 11.47 7.32 36.07
N GLY A 503 11.67 8.41 35.33
CA GLY A 503 11.93 9.75 35.88
C GLY A 503 10.72 10.50 36.47
N ILE A 504 9.48 10.07 36.18
CA ILE A 504 8.26 10.77 36.64
C ILE A 504 7.86 10.37 38.08
N ALA A 505 8.44 9.30 38.65
CA ALA A 505 8.11 8.83 39.99
C ALA A 505 8.81 9.57 41.14
N LEU A 506 9.78 10.46 40.88
CA LEU A 506 10.69 10.98 41.94
C LEU A 506 10.81 12.51 42.05
N LEU A 507 9.81 13.29 41.63
CA LEU A 507 9.78 14.73 41.93
C LEU A 507 8.44 15.16 42.53
N LYS A 508 8.25 14.84 43.82
CA LYS A 508 7.35 15.56 44.73
C LYS A 508 8.18 16.21 45.83
N HIS A 509 7.85 17.47 46.13
CA HIS A 509 8.47 18.42 47.07
C HIS A 509 9.75 19.07 46.50
N SER A 510 9.86 20.40 46.37
CA SER A 510 9.58 21.42 47.39
C SER A 510 9.36 22.83 46.79
N ASN A 511 8.54 23.62 47.49
CA ASN A 511 8.33 25.06 47.34
C ASN A 511 9.63 25.86 47.51
N GLU A 512 9.79 26.97 46.78
CA GLU A 512 9.81 28.37 47.27
C GLU A 512 10.38 29.35 46.20
N ASN A 513 9.80 30.56 46.17
CA ASN A 513 10.21 31.77 45.44
C ASN A 513 10.17 32.92 46.49
N PRO A 514 10.66 34.16 46.25
CA PRO A 514 11.54 34.69 45.19
C PRO A 514 12.61 35.69 45.75
N ARG A 515 13.50 36.24 44.89
CA ARG A 515 13.98 37.65 45.01
C ARG A 515 14.70 38.17 43.76
N GLN A 516 14.30 39.38 43.37
CA GLN A 516 14.83 40.24 42.31
C GLN A 516 16.21 40.81 42.67
N GLN A 517 17.07 41.05 41.67
CA GLN A 517 17.96 42.22 41.60
C GLN A 517 18.48 42.46 40.17
N SER A 518 18.76 43.72 39.88
CA SER A 518 18.67 44.38 38.57
C SER A 518 20.01 44.95 38.06
N LEU A 519 20.23 44.81 36.73
CA LEU A 519 20.89 45.75 35.77
C LEU A 519 22.43 45.97 35.86
N PRO A 520 23.14 46.38 34.77
CA PRO A 520 22.64 47.11 33.58
C PRO A 520 23.07 46.64 32.17
N ARG A 521 22.25 47.05 31.20
CA ARG A 521 22.49 47.05 29.74
C ARG A 521 23.64 47.97 29.31
N LYS A 522 24.36 47.57 28.26
CA LYS A 522 25.00 48.47 27.28
C LYS A 522 24.86 47.88 25.84
N PRO A 523 24.99 48.71 24.79
CA PRO A 523 24.15 48.63 23.58
C PRO A 523 24.75 47.81 22.42
N ASN A 524 23.86 47.39 21.51
CA ASN A 524 24.14 46.73 20.21
C ASN A 524 25.19 47.50 19.38
N PRO A 525 25.90 46.83 18.45
CA PRO A 525 25.34 46.71 17.10
C PRO A 525 25.67 45.38 16.40
N CYS A 526 24.74 44.89 15.58
CA CYS A 526 24.99 44.26 14.26
C CYS A 526 23.65 43.70 13.75
N LYS A 527 22.81 44.61 13.27
CA LYS A 527 21.91 44.34 12.14
C LYS A 527 22.79 44.51 10.91
N GLU A 528 23.23 43.41 10.31
CA GLU A 528 23.66 43.34 8.92
C GLU A 528 23.95 41.86 8.64
N ASN A 529 23.50 41.37 7.49
CA ASN A 529 23.59 39.99 6.99
C ASN A 529 22.38 39.08 7.27
N LEU A 530 21.18 39.57 6.96
CA LEU A 530 20.01 38.73 6.65
C LEU A 530 19.44 39.14 5.28
N GLU A 531 20.28 39.32 4.27
CA GLU A 531 19.85 39.82 2.94
C GLU A 531 19.98 38.81 1.78
N THR A 532 20.31 37.55 2.04
CA THR A 532 20.57 36.58 0.96
C THR A 532 19.48 35.55 0.68
N PHE A 533 18.35 35.56 1.41
CA PHE A 533 17.19 34.71 1.12
C PHE A 533 16.00 35.44 0.45
N ASP A 534 16.06 36.76 0.29
CA ASP A 534 14.92 37.59 -0.16
C ASP A 534 14.78 37.78 -1.70
N ARG A 535 15.67 37.19 -2.51
CA ARG A 535 15.69 37.50 -3.96
C ARG A 535 14.53 36.92 -4.79
N VAL A 536 13.77 35.97 -4.27
CA VAL A 536 12.61 35.40 -5.00
C VAL A 536 11.29 36.12 -4.65
N HIS A 537 11.27 36.98 -3.62
CA HIS A 537 10.07 37.76 -3.23
C HIS A 537 10.23 39.28 -3.36
N ASN A 538 11.41 39.76 -3.78
CA ASN A 538 11.67 41.19 -3.99
C ASN A 538 11.13 41.76 -5.32
N ALA A 539 10.44 40.96 -6.13
CA ALA A 539 9.59 41.48 -7.19
C ALA A 539 8.20 41.75 -6.59
N THR A 540 7.91 43.03 -6.32
CA THR A 540 6.64 43.57 -5.81
C THR A 540 6.22 43.13 -4.41
N VAL A 541 6.78 43.75 -3.36
CA VAL A 541 6.06 43.90 -2.08
C VAL A 541 4.94 44.91 -2.33
N PRO A 542 3.64 44.51 -2.34
CA PRO A 542 2.58 45.45 -2.62
C PRO A 542 2.41 46.32 -1.38
N SER A 543 2.59 47.62 -1.54
CA SER A 543 2.48 48.68 -0.51
C SER A 543 1.17 48.65 0.30
N LYS A 544 0.20 47.80 -0.09
CA LYS A 544 -1.11 47.62 0.55
C LYS A 544 -1.13 46.65 1.75
N ILE A 545 -0.17 45.71 1.89
CA ILE A 545 -0.09 44.80 3.07
C ILE A 545 0.36 45.57 4.31
N VAL A 546 1.24 46.56 4.13
CA VAL A 546 1.70 47.47 5.18
C VAL A 546 0.51 48.24 5.78
N GLN A 547 -0.40 48.75 4.95
CA GLN A 547 -1.62 49.42 5.41
C GLN A 547 -2.59 48.46 6.13
N HIS A 548 -2.70 47.20 5.69
CA HIS A 548 -3.51 46.19 6.37
C HIS A 548 -2.96 45.82 7.77
N MET A 549 -1.64 45.75 7.92
CA MET A 549 -1.00 45.52 9.23
C MET A 549 -1.08 46.76 10.15
N ILE A 550 -1.15 47.96 9.57
CA ILE A 550 -1.36 49.22 10.31
C ILE A 550 -2.81 49.35 10.79
N ASP A 551 -3.80 48.96 9.98
CA ASP A 551 -5.23 49.10 10.29
C ASP A 551 -5.74 48.07 11.33
N LEU A 552 -5.05 46.93 11.51
CA LEU A 552 -5.35 45.93 12.54
C LEU A 552 -4.99 46.39 13.97
N GLY A 553 -4.37 47.56 14.11
CA GLY A 553 -3.71 47.97 15.34
C GLY A 553 -2.41 47.20 15.53
N GLN A 554 -1.40 47.85 16.08
CA GLN A 554 -0.20 47.16 16.55
C GLN A 554 -0.57 46.19 17.69
N GLU A 555 -0.96 44.97 17.35
CA GLU A 555 -1.04 43.86 18.30
C GLU A 555 -0.06 42.79 17.82
N SER A 556 1.09 42.77 18.49
CA SER A 556 2.25 41.93 18.20
C SER A 556 1.86 40.50 17.83
N PHE A 557 2.01 40.11 16.56
CA PHE A 557 2.04 38.70 16.19
C PHE A 557 3.07 38.01 17.07
N THR A 558 2.66 36.97 17.78
CA THR A 558 3.57 36.15 18.56
C THR A 558 3.92 34.94 17.72
N ILE A 559 5.22 34.67 17.59
CA ILE A 559 5.67 33.40 17.03
C ILE A 559 5.58 32.37 18.14
N GLY A 560 4.76 31.36 17.91
CA GLY A 560 4.57 30.29 18.88
C GLY A 560 3.89 29.09 18.26
N PRO A 561 3.91 27.95 18.96
CA PRO A 561 3.04 26.85 18.60
C PRO A 561 1.59 27.24 18.88
N PRO A 562 0.65 26.91 17.98
CA PRO A 562 -0.77 27.16 18.19
C PRO A 562 -1.26 26.50 19.49
N PRO A 563 -2.07 27.21 20.30
CA PRO A 563 -2.43 26.78 21.65
C PRO A 563 -3.37 25.57 21.67
N SER A 564 -4.23 25.45 20.65
CA SER A 564 -5.12 24.30 20.44
C SER A 564 -4.77 23.61 19.12
N THR A 565 -4.42 22.34 19.18
CA THR A 565 -4.29 21.50 17.97
C THR A 565 -5.57 20.68 17.81
N LEU A 566 -6.12 20.64 16.60
CA LEU A 566 -7.34 19.87 16.30
C LEU A 566 -7.15 18.36 16.54
N ASN A 567 -5.93 17.86 16.39
CA ASN A 567 -5.56 16.46 16.57
C ASN A 567 -4.48 16.31 17.65
N MET A 568 -4.54 15.21 18.41
CA MET A 568 -3.45 14.83 19.30
C MET A 568 -2.32 14.19 18.49
N GLY A 569 -1.09 14.68 18.66
CA GLY A 569 0.10 14.12 18.00
C GLY A 569 0.57 14.87 16.74
N THR A 570 -0.03 16.00 16.39
CA THR A 570 0.53 16.92 15.37
C THR A 570 1.84 17.53 15.86
N ARG A 571 2.83 17.63 14.97
CA ARG A 571 4.09 18.34 15.26
C ARG A 571 3.78 19.80 15.58
N ARG A 572 4.42 20.34 16.61
CA ARG A 572 4.30 21.74 17.00
C ARG A 572 5.15 22.59 16.06
N THR A 573 4.56 23.05 14.96
CA THR A 573 5.18 24.03 14.08
C THR A 573 5.02 25.43 14.66
N LEU A 574 6.08 26.22 14.56
CA LEU A 574 6.04 27.62 14.96
C LEU A 574 5.29 28.41 13.88
N CYS A 575 4.19 29.04 14.26
CA CYS A 575 3.36 29.82 13.36
C CYS A 575 3.26 31.27 13.85
N HIS A 576 2.93 32.18 12.94
CA HIS A 576 2.49 33.53 13.30
C HIS A 576 1.07 33.45 13.86
N LEU A 577 0.90 33.89 15.10
CA LEU A 577 -0.37 33.82 15.82
C LEU A 577 -0.75 35.17 16.41
N HIS A 578 -2.05 35.40 16.56
CA HIS A 578 -2.56 36.45 17.42
C HIS A 578 -2.38 36.06 18.88
N LYS A 579 -2.04 37.05 19.72
CA LYS A 579 -1.91 36.88 21.16
C LYS A 579 -3.25 36.55 21.81
N ASP A 580 -4.30 37.25 21.40
CA ASP A 580 -5.69 37.00 21.81
C ASP A 580 -6.50 36.47 20.61
N PRO A 581 -7.37 35.45 20.80
CA PRO A 581 -8.14 34.87 19.72
C PRO A 581 -9.14 35.88 19.15
N ARG A 582 -9.25 35.92 17.82
CA ARG A 582 -10.23 36.78 17.14
C ARG A 582 -11.66 36.31 17.45
N LEU A 583 -12.59 37.26 17.61
CA LEU A 583 -14.01 36.97 17.78
C LEU A 583 -14.56 36.16 16.59
N LEU A 584 -15.51 35.26 16.84
CA LEU A 584 -16.06 34.38 15.78
C LEU A 584 -16.75 35.16 14.65
N CYS A 585 -17.44 36.26 14.98
CA CYS A 585 -18.01 37.17 13.98
C CYS A 585 -16.94 37.83 13.10
N CYS A 586 -15.67 37.83 13.55
CA CYS A 586 -14.55 38.34 12.77
C CYS A 586 -13.93 37.33 11.80
N LEU A 587 -14.35 36.07 11.87
CA LEU A 587 -13.86 35.04 10.96
C LEU A 587 -14.77 34.91 9.74
N GLU A 588 -16.03 35.27 9.87
CA GLU A 588 -17.02 35.16 8.81
C GLU A 588 -16.83 36.25 7.74
N TRP A 589 -16.68 35.83 6.49
CA TRP A 589 -16.44 36.69 5.33
C TRP A 589 -17.77 37.17 4.71
N GLY A 590 -17.78 38.39 4.18
CA GLY A 590 -18.95 38.98 3.51
C GLY A 590 -20.01 39.56 4.46
N LYS A 591 -20.03 39.18 5.74
CA LYS A 591 -20.92 39.77 6.74
C LYS A 591 -20.28 40.97 7.43
N ALA A 592 -21.03 42.07 7.47
CA ALA A 592 -20.61 43.27 8.19
C ALA A 592 -20.56 42.99 9.70
N CYS A 593 -19.46 43.39 10.34
CA CYS A 593 -19.33 43.37 11.80
C CYS A 593 -18.70 44.69 12.26
N GLN A 594 -19.00 45.11 13.49
CA GLN A 594 -18.49 46.36 14.06
C GLN A 594 -16.97 46.35 14.29
N HIS A 595 -16.38 45.15 14.40
CA HIS A 595 -14.97 44.97 14.74
C HIS A 595 -14.01 45.00 13.53
N CYS A 596 -14.46 44.59 12.33
CA CYS A 596 -13.63 44.71 11.13
C CYS A 596 -14.48 44.96 9.87
N PRO A 597 -14.39 46.18 9.27
CA PRO A 597 -15.21 46.59 8.14
C PRO A 597 -14.70 46.12 6.76
N TYR A 598 -13.48 45.59 6.69
CA TYR A 598 -12.77 45.31 5.44
C TYR A 598 -12.94 43.87 4.91
N LYS A 599 -13.85 43.08 5.51
CA LYS A 599 -14.10 41.66 5.18
C LYS A 599 -15.02 41.46 3.97
N VAL A 600 -14.74 42.22 2.92
CA VAL A 600 -15.54 42.22 1.69
C VAL A 600 -14.61 42.18 0.50
N ALA A 601 -14.95 41.38 -0.51
CA ALA A 601 -14.18 41.26 -1.75
C ALA A 601 -14.02 42.60 -2.51
N SER A 602 -14.91 43.56 -2.30
CA SER A 602 -14.83 44.89 -2.91
C SER A 602 -13.62 45.70 -2.44
N ASP A 603 -13.05 45.39 -1.28
CA ASP A 603 -11.89 46.12 -0.76
C ASP A 603 -10.66 45.91 -1.67
N ARG A 604 -9.97 47.01 -1.99
CA ARG A 604 -8.78 47.05 -2.86
C ARG A 604 -7.54 46.44 -2.22
N ARG A 605 -7.58 46.14 -0.92
CA ARG A 605 -6.51 45.46 -0.17
C ARG A 605 -6.26 44.03 -0.66
N TRP A 606 -7.26 43.40 -1.25
CA TRP A 606 -7.26 41.98 -1.60
C TRP A 606 -6.86 41.68 -3.05
N ASP A 607 -6.58 42.70 -3.85
CA ASP A 607 -6.30 42.55 -5.28
C ASP A 607 -5.04 41.69 -5.52
N GLY A 608 -5.23 40.49 -6.10
CA GLY A 608 -4.14 39.62 -6.57
C GLY A 608 -3.43 38.82 -5.48
N GLN A 609 -4.04 38.67 -4.29
CA GLN A 609 -3.39 38.04 -3.12
C GLN A 609 -4.24 36.97 -2.44
N LEU A 610 -5.54 36.88 -2.76
CA LEU A 610 -6.43 35.96 -2.07
C LEU A 610 -6.15 34.51 -2.48
N VAL A 611 -6.13 33.63 -1.48
CA VAL A 611 -6.23 32.18 -1.66
C VAL A 611 -7.63 31.77 -1.22
N ILE A 612 -8.37 31.15 -2.14
CA ILE A 612 -9.71 30.64 -1.87
C ILE A 612 -9.62 29.12 -1.83
N LEU A 613 -10.01 28.52 -0.71
CA LEU A 613 -10.08 27.06 -0.54
C LEU A 613 -11.54 26.65 -0.46
N SER A 614 -12.00 25.77 -1.34
CA SER A 614 -13.34 25.20 -1.30
C SER A 614 -13.32 23.77 -0.76
N VAL A 615 -14.18 23.50 0.23
CA VAL A 615 -14.27 22.21 0.91
C VAL A 615 -15.73 21.95 1.30
N ARG A 616 -16.19 20.71 1.23
CA ARG A 616 -17.55 20.36 1.63
C ARG A 616 -17.82 20.61 3.13
N ARG A 617 -16.94 20.08 4.00
CA ARG A 617 -17.10 20.08 5.47
C ARG A 617 -15.79 20.42 6.17
N SER A 618 -15.88 20.95 7.40
CA SER A 618 -14.71 21.16 8.24
C SER A 618 -14.09 19.82 8.66
N CYS A 619 -12.84 19.56 8.28
CA CYS A 619 -12.09 18.37 8.69
C CYS A 619 -10.79 18.76 9.40
N SER A 620 -10.24 17.83 10.19
CA SER A 620 -8.98 18.06 10.89
C SER A 620 -7.79 18.26 9.94
N GLY A 621 -7.87 17.73 8.72
CA GLY A 621 -6.85 17.88 7.68
C GLY A 621 -6.63 19.33 7.25
N LEU A 622 -7.67 20.17 7.29
CA LEU A 622 -7.57 21.60 6.91
C LEU A 622 -6.59 22.38 7.77
N TYR A 623 -6.37 21.93 9.00
CA TYR A 623 -5.35 22.50 9.87
C TYR A 623 -3.94 22.38 9.25
N ASN A 624 -3.64 21.27 8.58
CA ASN A 624 -2.38 21.04 7.86
C ASN A 624 -2.29 21.85 6.56
N PHE A 625 -3.41 22.40 6.06
CA PHE A 625 -3.40 23.37 4.98
C PHE A 625 -3.01 24.77 5.48
N ILE A 626 -3.47 25.16 6.67
CA ILE A 626 -3.24 26.49 7.24
C ILE A 626 -1.79 26.64 7.75
N ILE A 627 -1.24 25.60 8.37
CA ILE A 627 0.10 25.64 8.99
C ILE A 627 1.19 26.14 8.03
N PRO A 628 1.39 25.56 6.83
CA PRO A 628 2.47 25.99 5.93
C PRO A 628 2.31 27.46 5.49
N LEU A 629 1.07 27.92 5.30
CA LEU A 629 0.76 29.29 4.90
C LEU A 629 0.92 30.32 6.04
N ARG A 630 1.12 29.86 7.28
CA ARG A 630 1.26 30.70 8.48
C ARG A 630 2.52 30.41 9.29
N SER A 631 3.41 29.61 8.73
CA SER A 631 4.65 29.19 9.39
C SER A 631 5.62 30.35 9.60
N ASN A 632 6.50 30.22 10.58
CA ASN A 632 7.49 31.22 10.95
C ASN A 632 8.51 31.55 9.84
N TYR A 633 8.75 30.62 8.91
CA TYR A 633 9.70 30.80 7.80
C TYR A 633 9.18 31.80 6.76
N LEU A 634 7.88 32.11 6.78
CA LEU A 634 7.31 33.17 5.96
C LEU A 634 7.50 34.52 6.65
N SER A 635 7.84 35.54 5.86
CA SER A 635 7.80 36.91 6.33
C SER A 635 6.36 37.33 6.65
N GLN A 636 6.17 38.14 7.70
CA GLN A 636 4.85 38.65 8.07
C GLN A 636 4.21 39.45 6.92
N LEU A 637 5.03 40.07 6.08
CA LEU A 637 4.62 40.84 4.90
C LEU A 637 4.19 39.97 3.72
N SER A 638 4.55 38.69 3.68
CA SER A 638 4.23 37.78 2.57
C SER A 638 3.06 36.84 2.89
N LEU A 639 2.36 37.05 4.01
CA LEU A 639 1.23 36.21 4.40
C LEU A 639 0.03 36.44 3.46
N MET A 640 -0.32 35.41 2.70
CA MET A 640 -1.48 35.44 1.81
C MET A 640 -2.80 35.28 2.58
N PRO A 641 -3.80 36.16 2.41
CA PRO A 641 -5.11 36.00 3.03
C PRO A 641 -5.83 34.75 2.50
N LEU A 642 -6.39 33.97 3.43
CA LEU A 642 -7.05 32.71 3.14
C LEU A 642 -8.55 32.82 3.43
N ILE A 643 -9.37 32.47 2.44
CA ILE A 643 -10.82 32.37 2.55
C ILE A 643 -11.20 30.90 2.35
N ILE A 644 -11.80 30.28 3.36
CA ILE A 644 -12.28 28.90 3.29
C ILE A 644 -13.79 28.91 3.03
N MET A 645 -14.20 28.46 1.86
CA MET A 645 -15.58 28.28 1.47
C MET A 645 -16.05 26.88 1.87
N PHE A 646 -17.10 26.82 2.68
CA PHE A 646 -17.72 25.59 3.13
C PHE A 646 -19.12 25.42 2.55
N GLU A 647 -19.45 24.22 2.07
CA GLU A 647 -20.83 23.87 1.70
C GLU A 647 -21.69 23.69 2.97
N GLU A 648 -21.14 23.00 3.97
CA GLU A 648 -21.73 22.77 5.27
C GLU A 648 -21.09 23.66 6.35
N PRO A 649 -21.86 24.26 7.27
CA PRO A 649 -21.31 25.19 8.26
C PRO A 649 -20.23 24.51 9.14
N PRO A 650 -19.09 25.18 9.40
CA PRO A 650 -17.99 24.59 10.14
C PRO A 650 -18.33 24.39 11.61
N THR A 651 -17.69 23.38 12.23
CA THR A 651 -17.83 23.14 13.67
C THR A 651 -17.24 24.28 14.51
N ARG A 652 -17.85 24.57 15.66
CA ARG A 652 -17.39 25.63 16.56
C ARG A 652 -15.94 25.42 17.04
N PHE A 653 -15.56 24.17 17.32
CA PHE A 653 -14.19 23.81 17.72
C PHE A 653 -13.14 24.16 16.65
N PHE A 654 -13.49 23.94 15.38
CA PHE A 654 -12.64 24.36 14.26
C PHE A 654 -12.50 25.89 14.20
N LEU A 655 -13.61 26.62 14.38
CA LEU A 655 -13.59 28.09 14.38
C LEU A 655 -12.73 28.68 15.51
N GLU A 656 -12.82 28.12 16.72
CA GLU A 656 -12.00 28.53 17.87
C GLU A 656 -10.50 28.26 17.62
N THR A 657 -10.16 27.21 16.88
CA THR A 657 -8.78 26.92 16.48
C THR A 657 -8.27 27.93 15.46
N ILE A 658 -9.03 28.21 14.39
CA ILE A 658 -8.60 29.14 13.34
C ILE A 658 -8.56 30.60 13.80
N ALA A 659 -9.25 30.94 14.89
CA ALA A 659 -9.30 32.28 15.47
C ALA A 659 -7.91 32.85 15.80
N HIS A 660 -6.97 31.97 16.15
CA HIS A 660 -5.59 32.34 16.51
C HIS A 660 -4.72 32.67 15.29
N PHE A 661 -5.05 32.15 14.10
CA PHE A 661 -4.26 32.43 12.90
C PHE A 661 -4.63 33.78 12.30
N PRO A 662 -3.66 34.57 11.83
CA PRO A 662 -3.94 35.83 11.15
C PRO A 662 -4.51 35.59 9.76
N LEU A 663 -5.34 36.51 9.27
CA LEU A 663 -5.78 36.54 7.86
C LEU A 663 -6.45 35.24 7.37
N VAL A 664 -7.10 34.50 8.26
CA VAL A 664 -7.93 33.34 7.91
C VAL A 664 -9.40 33.71 8.09
N PHE A 665 -10.20 33.49 7.06
CA PHE A 665 -11.64 33.75 7.05
C PHE A 665 -12.38 32.54 6.53
N TRP A 666 -13.67 32.45 6.82
CA TRP A 666 -14.56 31.42 6.29
C TRP A 666 -15.84 32.03 5.72
N MET A 667 -16.46 31.37 4.76
CA MET A 667 -17.81 31.68 4.29
C MET A 667 -18.57 30.40 3.96
N GLN A 668 -19.90 30.49 3.99
CA GLN A 668 -20.76 29.45 3.45
C GLN A 668 -21.01 29.73 1.97
N GLY A 669 -20.89 28.71 1.12
CA GLY A 669 -21.15 28.83 -0.32
C GLY A 669 -20.77 27.57 -1.09
N THR A 670 -21.16 27.51 -2.35
CA THR A 670 -20.81 26.41 -3.27
C THR A 670 -20.06 26.92 -4.49
N LEU A 671 -19.21 26.07 -5.10
CA LEU A 671 -18.51 26.41 -6.34
C LEU A 671 -19.42 26.49 -7.57
N THR A 672 -20.60 25.86 -7.50
CA THR A 672 -21.59 25.86 -8.58
C THR A 672 -22.26 27.23 -8.73
N SER A 673 -22.39 27.95 -7.62
CA SER A 673 -22.95 29.31 -7.52
C SER A 673 -21.89 30.36 -7.91
N ILE A 674 -22.19 31.15 -8.93
CA ILE A 674 -21.30 32.25 -9.35
C ILE A 674 -21.33 33.39 -8.31
N ASP A 675 -22.47 33.61 -7.67
CA ASP A 675 -22.62 34.69 -6.69
C ASP A 675 -21.72 34.46 -5.47
N ASP A 676 -21.62 33.21 -5.00
CA ASP A 676 -20.75 32.84 -3.88
C ASP A 676 -19.27 33.04 -4.24
N LEU A 677 -18.87 32.69 -5.47
CA LEU A 677 -17.52 32.94 -5.99
C LEU A 677 -17.20 34.44 -6.08
N LEU A 678 -18.16 35.26 -6.49
CA LEU A 678 -17.98 36.71 -6.55
C LEU A 678 -17.89 37.33 -5.15
N VAL A 679 -18.69 36.85 -4.20
CA VAL A 679 -18.61 37.25 -2.78
C VAL A 679 -17.28 36.85 -2.16
N ALA A 680 -16.75 35.67 -2.50
CA ALA A 680 -15.42 35.22 -2.10
C ALA A 680 -14.30 36.09 -2.71
N GLY A 681 -14.56 36.75 -3.84
CA GLY A 681 -13.59 37.61 -4.51
C GLY A 681 -12.69 36.87 -5.49
N VAL A 682 -13.21 35.85 -6.19
CA VAL A 682 -12.44 35.05 -7.18
C VAL A 682 -11.76 35.93 -8.24
N ASN A 683 -12.35 37.04 -8.65
CA ASN A 683 -11.73 38.01 -9.58
C ASN A 683 -10.37 38.57 -9.10
N LYS A 684 -10.14 38.55 -7.79
CA LYS A 684 -8.94 39.08 -7.12
C LYS A 684 -8.06 37.97 -6.56
N ALA A 685 -8.47 36.71 -6.71
CA ALA A 685 -7.74 35.58 -6.20
C ALA A 685 -6.52 35.25 -7.05
N MET A 686 -5.42 34.95 -6.38
CA MET A 686 -4.23 34.40 -7.02
C MET A 686 -4.39 32.90 -7.22
N HIS A 687 -4.89 32.21 -6.19
CA HIS A 687 -5.09 30.77 -6.20
C HIS A 687 -6.52 30.40 -5.78
N LEU A 688 -7.14 29.51 -6.56
CA LEU A 688 -8.37 28.82 -6.20
C LEU A 688 -8.04 27.34 -6.01
N VAL A 689 -8.12 26.87 -4.77
CA VAL A 689 -7.91 25.48 -4.39
C VAL A 689 -9.26 24.80 -4.21
N ILE A 690 -9.49 23.76 -5.01
CA ILE A 690 -10.71 22.96 -4.98
C ILE A 690 -10.34 21.62 -4.36
N GLY A 691 -10.74 21.43 -3.10
CA GLY A 691 -10.65 20.13 -2.44
C GLY A 691 -11.70 19.19 -3.00
N HIS A 692 -11.49 17.88 -2.83
CA HIS A 692 -12.44 16.88 -3.28
C HIS A 692 -13.80 17.09 -2.60
N ILE A 693 -14.81 17.27 -3.43
CA ILE A 693 -16.22 17.28 -3.02
C ILE A 693 -16.58 15.79 -2.87
N GLU A 694 -16.77 15.32 -1.64
CA GLU A 694 -17.26 13.95 -1.39
C GLU A 694 -18.61 13.80 -2.10
N THR A 695 -18.60 13.19 -3.29
CA THR A 695 -19.81 12.79 -4.00
C THR A 695 -20.25 11.45 -3.41
N GLY A 696 -21.53 11.35 -3.02
CA GLY A 696 -22.09 10.09 -2.57
C GLY A 696 -21.86 9.02 -3.63
N SER A 697 -21.47 7.82 -3.21
CA SER A 697 -21.08 6.69 -4.06
C SER A 697 -22.05 6.42 -5.21
N THR A 698 -21.85 7.06 -6.35
CA THR A 698 -22.39 6.58 -7.62
C THR A 698 -21.48 5.43 -8.04
N GLY A 699 -22.02 4.22 -8.18
CA GLY A 699 -21.26 2.98 -8.42
C GLY A 699 -20.49 2.92 -9.75
N GLU A 700 -20.30 4.03 -10.45
CA GLU A 700 -19.48 4.15 -11.65
C GLU A 700 -18.22 5.00 -11.35
N GLU A 701 -17.06 4.35 -11.40
CA GLU A 701 -15.75 4.91 -11.01
C GLU A 701 -15.41 6.19 -11.79
N ASN A 702 -15.71 6.21 -13.10
CA ASN A 702 -15.44 7.33 -14.00
C ASN A 702 -16.25 8.61 -13.71
N LEU A 703 -17.33 8.54 -12.92
CA LEU A 703 -18.21 9.69 -12.66
C LEU A 703 -17.94 10.39 -11.33
N SER A 704 -17.04 9.83 -10.51
CA SER A 704 -16.68 10.37 -9.18
C SER A 704 -16.23 11.84 -9.22
N ASP A 705 -15.42 12.22 -10.22
CA ASP A 705 -14.86 13.57 -10.36
C ASP A 705 -15.65 14.49 -11.32
N ALA A 706 -16.77 14.02 -11.89
CA ALA A 706 -17.45 14.71 -12.99
C ALA A 706 -17.92 16.13 -12.61
N GLU A 707 -18.50 16.29 -11.42
CA GLU A 707 -18.98 17.58 -10.92
C GLU A 707 -17.82 18.59 -10.74
N THR A 708 -16.71 18.13 -10.16
CA THR A 708 -15.49 18.92 -9.96
C THR A 708 -14.93 19.38 -11.29
N ILE A 709 -14.79 18.48 -12.26
CA ILE A 709 -14.22 18.78 -13.59
C ILE A 709 -15.07 19.81 -14.33
N VAL A 710 -16.40 19.64 -14.36
CA VAL A 710 -17.31 20.58 -15.03
C VAL A 710 -17.23 21.97 -14.39
N THR A 711 -17.17 22.00 -13.06
CA THR A 711 -17.06 23.25 -12.30
C THR A 711 -15.74 23.97 -12.59
N VAL A 712 -14.63 23.25 -12.60
CA VAL A 712 -13.31 23.79 -12.95
C VAL A 712 -13.29 24.34 -14.37
N GLN A 713 -13.86 23.63 -15.35
CA GLN A 713 -13.93 24.12 -16.72
C GLN A 713 -14.76 25.40 -16.84
N LYS A 714 -15.88 25.48 -16.11
CA LYS A 714 -16.71 26.69 -16.05
C LYS A 714 -15.91 27.87 -15.49
N ILE A 715 -15.25 27.68 -14.35
CA ILE A 715 -14.46 28.72 -13.67
C ILE A 715 -13.27 29.16 -14.52
N SER A 716 -12.53 28.21 -15.11
CA SER A 716 -11.37 28.50 -15.97
C SER A 716 -11.75 29.35 -17.18
N ARG A 717 -12.94 29.14 -17.76
CA ARG A 717 -13.46 29.97 -18.86
C ARG A 717 -13.92 31.35 -18.41
N MET A 718 -14.49 31.47 -17.21
CA MET A 718 -14.98 32.74 -16.67
C MET A 718 -13.85 33.61 -16.10
N PHE A 719 -12.85 33.00 -15.47
CA PHE A 719 -11.78 33.66 -14.74
C PHE A 719 -10.40 33.11 -15.15
N PRO A 720 -9.91 33.44 -16.35
CA PRO A 720 -8.68 32.87 -16.91
C PRO A 720 -7.40 33.28 -16.17
N HIS A 721 -7.46 34.32 -15.33
CA HIS A 721 -6.31 34.82 -14.58
C HIS A 721 -6.04 34.06 -13.27
N VAL A 722 -7.01 33.30 -12.77
CA VAL A 722 -6.91 32.61 -11.49
C VAL A 722 -6.18 31.28 -11.68
N ASN A 723 -5.18 31.01 -10.86
CA ASN A 723 -4.51 29.71 -10.86
C ASN A 723 -5.36 28.68 -10.10
N ILE A 724 -5.79 27.62 -10.76
CA ILE A 724 -6.70 26.61 -10.20
C ILE A 724 -5.91 25.37 -9.82
N ILE A 725 -6.01 24.95 -8.56
CA ILE A 725 -5.42 23.72 -8.03
C ILE A 725 -6.57 22.81 -7.62
N THR A 726 -6.65 21.62 -8.20
CA THR A 726 -7.79 20.71 -8.03
C THR A 726 -7.34 19.33 -7.60
N GLU A 727 -8.00 18.80 -6.58
CA GLU A 727 -7.94 17.40 -6.23
C GLU A 727 -8.79 16.55 -7.20
N VAL A 728 -8.23 15.45 -7.68
CA VAL A 728 -8.89 14.48 -8.56
C VAL A 728 -8.70 13.10 -7.93
N THR A 729 -9.76 12.29 -7.85
CA THR A 729 -9.67 10.96 -7.23
C THR A 729 -9.05 9.92 -8.14
N GLU A 730 -9.38 9.97 -9.43
CA GLU A 730 -8.87 9.02 -10.40
C GLU A 730 -7.90 9.69 -11.39
N ALA A 731 -6.69 9.15 -11.50
CA ALA A 731 -5.69 9.68 -12.43
C ALA A 731 -6.19 9.66 -13.90
N SER A 732 -7.06 8.70 -14.24
CA SER A 732 -7.67 8.58 -15.57
C SER A 732 -8.55 9.79 -15.95
N ASN A 733 -9.05 10.54 -14.96
CA ASN A 733 -9.92 11.70 -15.16
C ASN A 733 -9.15 13.00 -15.43
N MET A 734 -7.83 13.04 -15.19
CA MET A 734 -6.99 14.22 -15.41
C MET A 734 -7.06 14.76 -16.85
N ARG A 735 -7.29 13.87 -17.84
CA ARG A 735 -7.45 14.24 -19.26
C ARG A 735 -8.59 15.21 -19.54
N PHE A 736 -9.58 15.30 -18.65
CA PHE A 736 -10.76 16.16 -18.85
C PHE A 736 -10.59 17.56 -18.25
N MET A 737 -9.51 17.82 -17.50
CA MET A 737 -9.30 19.11 -16.82
C MET A 737 -9.14 20.27 -17.81
N HIS A 738 -8.42 20.05 -18.92
CA HIS A 738 -8.15 21.06 -19.94
C HIS A 738 -8.73 20.62 -21.29
N PHE A 739 -10.06 20.67 -21.41
CA PHE A 739 -10.71 20.34 -22.68
C PHE A 739 -10.64 21.50 -23.68
N LYS A 740 -9.94 21.27 -24.79
CA LYS A 740 -9.99 22.10 -26.00
C LYS A 740 -10.56 21.28 -27.16
N ALA A 741 -11.44 21.87 -27.95
CA ALA A 741 -11.99 21.20 -29.12
C ALA A 741 -10.88 20.99 -30.18
N LYS A 742 -10.71 19.73 -30.64
CA LYS A 742 -9.70 19.30 -31.63
C LYS A 742 -8.24 19.50 -31.20
N ASP A 743 -7.91 19.01 -30.01
CA ASP A 743 -6.54 19.06 -29.52
C ASP A 743 -5.67 17.93 -30.10
N THR A 744 -4.88 18.23 -31.14
CA THR A 744 -3.90 17.30 -31.72
C THR A 744 -2.80 16.93 -30.72
N TYR A 745 -2.53 17.81 -29.75
CA TYR A 745 -1.49 17.61 -28.76
C TYR A 745 -1.85 16.52 -27.76
N MET A 746 -3.08 16.55 -27.24
CA MET A 746 -3.60 15.51 -26.34
C MET A 746 -3.63 14.13 -26.99
N LEU A 747 -3.84 14.05 -28.31
CA LEU A 747 -3.74 12.80 -29.06
C LEU A 747 -2.29 12.27 -29.06
N GLN A 748 -1.31 13.14 -29.27
CA GLN A 748 0.12 12.78 -29.26
C GLN A 748 0.56 12.32 -27.86
N ILE A 749 0.18 13.03 -26.79
CA ILE A 749 0.46 12.60 -25.40
C ILE A 749 -0.11 11.21 -25.14
N ARG A 750 -1.37 10.97 -25.50
CA ARG A 750 -2.01 9.66 -25.31
C ARG A 750 -1.30 8.55 -26.08
N GLN A 751 -0.75 8.83 -27.25
CA GLN A 751 0.05 7.86 -28.00
C GLN A 751 1.36 7.56 -27.29
N LEU A 752 2.04 8.58 -26.76
CA LEU A 752 3.28 8.42 -25.99
C LEU A 752 3.06 7.59 -24.72
N GLU A 753 2.01 7.86 -23.95
CA GLU A 753 1.64 7.09 -22.75
C GLU A 753 1.40 5.61 -23.08
N LYS A 754 0.72 5.33 -24.20
CA LYS A 754 0.50 3.96 -24.66
C LYS A 754 1.79 3.27 -25.11
N VAL A 755 2.66 3.97 -25.83
CA VAL A 755 3.96 3.44 -26.26
C VAL A 755 4.82 3.09 -25.06
N GLN A 756 4.88 3.96 -24.05
CA GLN A 756 5.57 3.69 -22.79
C GLN A 756 5.02 2.44 -22.10
N THR A 757 3.69 2.27 -22.06
CA THR A 757 3.05 1.06 -21.49
C THR A 757 3.47 -0.21 -22.24
N VAL A 758 3.48 -0.16 -23.58
CA VAL A 758 3.87 -1.29 -24.44
C VAL A 758 5.36 -1.61 -24.28
N GLU A 759 6.20 -0.61 -24.12
CA GLU A 759 7.64 -0.81 -23.99
C GLU A 759 8.04 -1.35 -22.63
N VAL A 760 7.39 -0.91 -21.56
CA VAL A 760 7.50 -1.55 -20.24
C VAL A 760 7.14 -3.04 -20.32
N ILE A 761 6.14 -3.41 -21.14
CA ILE A 761 5.80 -4.81 -21.37
C ILE A 761 6.89 -5.52 -22.19
N ILE A 762 7.44 -4.87 -23.23
CA ILE A 762 8.48 -5.45 -24.09
C ILE A 762 9.81 -5.63 -23.32
N SER A 763 10.23 -4.66 -22.51
CA SER A 763 11.43 -4.75 -21.69
C SER A 763 11.30 -5.86 -20.64
N GLN A 764 10.12 -5.99 -20.02
CA GLN A 764 9.81 -7.09 -19.11
C GLN A 764 9.81 -8.46 -19.79
N LEU A 765 9.31 -8.55 -21.03
CA LEU A 765 9.38 -9.77 -21.83
C LEU A 765 10.82 -10.12 -22.23
N SER A 766 11.66 -9.11 -22.51
CA SER A 766 13.08 -9.30 -22.80
C SER A 766 13.83 -9.84 -21.58
N GLU A 767 13.65 -9.24 -20.41
CA GLU A 767 14.24 -9.72 -19.14
C GLU A 767 13.79 -11.16 -18.82
N GLN A 768 12.51 -11.49 -19.06
CA GLN A 768 12.01 -12.87 -18.89
C GLN A 768 12.64 -13.87 -19.87
N CYS A 769 12.89 -13.45 -21.12
CA CYS A 769 13.60 -14.26 -22.10
C CYS A 769 15.05 -14.51 -21.66
N ASP A 770 15.74 -13.49 -21.14
CA ASP A 770 17.12 -13.62 -20.65
C ASP A 770 17.20 -14.47 -19.39
N LEU A 771 16.24 -14.37 -18.48
CA LEU A 771 16.10 -15.26 -17.32
C LEU A 771 15.84 -16.72 -17.72
N LYS A 772 15.01 -16.95 -18.75
CA LYS A 772 14.80 -18.29 -19.32
C LYS A 772 16.06 -18.82 -19.99
N LEU A 773 16.80 -17.97 -20.71
CA LEU A 773 18.07 -18.33 -21.35
C LEU A 773 19.15 -18.67 -20.32
N LYS A 774 19.27 -17.89 -19.23
CA LYS A 774 20.17 -18.19 -18.10
C LYS A 774 19.78 -19.48 -17.37
N LYS A 775 18.49 -19.74 -17.17
CA LYS A 775 18.03 -21.02 -16.62
C LYS A 775 18.38 -22.20 -17.54
N LEU A 776 18.19 -22.02 -18.85
CA LEU A 776 18.54 -23.03 -19.86
C LEU A 776 20.05 -23.29 -19.93
N SER A 777 20.89 -22.26 -19.83
CA SER A 777 22.36 -22.41 -19.79
C SER A 777 22.82 -23.16 -18.53
N ASN A 778 22.26 -22.83 -17.36
CA ASN A 778 22.59 -23.52 -16.11
C ASN A 778 22.15 -24.99 -16.11
N THR A 779 21.01 -25.33 -16.75
CA THR A 779 20.65 -26.74 -16.96
C THR A 779 21.58 -27.47 -17.95
N LYS A 780 22.16 -26.77 -18.94
CA LYS A 780 23.14 -27.38 -19.86
C LYS A 780 24.49 -27.63 -19.20
N GLU A 781 24.91 -26.78 -18.26
CA GLU A 781 26.12 -27.01 -17.45
C GLU A 781 25.92 -28.13 -16.43
N ASN A 782 24.75 -28.20 -15.78
CA ASN A 782 24.42 -29.31 -14.87
C ASN A 782 24.29 -30.66 -15.59
N THR A 783 23.83 -30.68 -16.85
CA THR A 783 23.78 -31.93 -17.63
C THR A 783 25.14 -32.36 -18.19
N LYS A 784 26.06 -31.42 -18.46
CA LYS A 784 27.45 -31.74 -18.80
C LYS A 784 28.20 -32.34 -17.61
N THR A 785 28.05 -31.77 -16.42
CA THR A 785 28.71 -32.28 -15.20
C THR A 785 28.17 -33.65 -14.76
N THR A 786 26.88 -33.94 -14.96
CA THR A 786 26.36 -35.30 -14.73
C THR A 786 26.82 -36.33 -15.75
N ASN A 787 27.08 -35.93 -17.01
CA ASN A 787 27.61 -36.85 -18.02
C ASN A 787 29.10 -37.15 -17.81
N GLU A 788 29.89 -36.20 -17.30
CA GLU A 788 31.29 -36.44 -16.93
C GLU A 788 31.44 -37.39 -15.73
N HIS A 789 30.46 -37.44 -14.82
CA HIS A 789 30.43 -38.43 -13.73
C HIS A 789 29.91 -39.81 -14.14
N ALA A 790 29.27 -39.96 -15.29
CA ALA A 790 28.81 -41.26 -15.80
C ALA A 790 29.86 -41.97 -16.68
N THR A 791 30.97 -41.28 -17.02
CA THR A 791 32.05 -41.81 -17.87
C THR A 791 33.39 -42.03 -17.14
N ASN A 792 33.39 -42.02 -15.81
CA ASN A 792 34.55 -42.43 -14.98
C ASN A 792 34.28 -43.72 -14.21
#